data_AF-W5J534-F1
#
_entry.id   AF-W5J534-F1
#
_cell.length_a   1.000
_cell.length_b   1.000
_cell.length_c   1.000
_cell.angle_alpha   90.00
_cell.angle_beta   90.00
_cell.angle_gamma   90.00
#
_symmetry.space_group_name_H-M   'P 1'
#
loop_
_entity.id
_entity.type
_entity.pdbx_description
1 polymer ?
#
loop_
_entity_poly.entity_id
_entity_poly.type
_entity_poly.pdbx_seq_one_letter_code
_entity_poly.pdbx_strand_id
1 'polypeptide(L)'
;MEEYPIVALQLQKAFNVLAKRTMATIRRIAGVTTMKTTGVVPLLVVLCSTLLYGGGVSNAQTTIGATVVMDPQDITVIVGQRNEFLLKVRGALSQSVSFNFSNEHSDLISVSPSTLSINPPTIGGFIDEAYEITLLGQSPGQFDLIGEILPKGAIDDALAFIRVTVANSKAIIVISDVIGWIYFAAWTISFWPQMIINYRRKSVVGLSFDFLALNLVGHSVYAAFNLALFWSVYIESEYFDRNPRGLNPVLPNDVAFSIHATLATMLTLGQCFIYERGDQKVSRYAWGIMGIFVIVVVVAGILVGTETFHWLDFLYVLSYIKLSITLIKYIPQAVLNFQRKSTVGWSIENVLLDFTGGMLSMLQMLLNGYNYDDWASIFGDPTKFGLGLFSVLFDILFMVQHYVLYRNRADGKTLKDESSGTNTTNTSTVGSADITCLLVCLTLVGPSLGQNNGTLRLQIAPQDVTVIVGSTKNVTVRLHGALAQPVTVNFTQTNATAGNEYIKLNPAMLEFNPPPSRFIDLSVRVSLLGLRAGIFDLLAHLLPSNSTTTLLDEGQAFVRVTVAKSWQLIAASSTIGWAYFLAWTWSFWPQIWENRARASVVGLSFDYLTLNFLGHAMYCAFNCALFWSSSVQAEYLRRNPRGLIPVLANDVAFSLHAVFATTLLIGQCFCYERGQQKVSYTARALMTVFGLVLLISSVLVATGTYLWLDFFYNLSYIKLAITFFKYIPQAVLNYRRKSTVGWSIGNVLLDFAGGFFSIIQMLVNGYNYDDWDSIFGDGAKFGLGLFSVLFDVLFIFQHYVLYRESNYIELQGENYPGPGSVTTAPPQGLST
;
A
#
# COMPACT_ATOMS: atom_id res chain seq x y z
N MET A 1 15.00 8.48 -35.65
CA MET A 1 13.54 8.37 -35.87
C MET A 1 12.86 8.99 -34.67
N GLU A 2 12.90 10.32 -34.63
CA GLU A 2 12.23 11.13 -33.62
C GLU A 2 10.84 11.52 -34.12
N GLU A 3 9.82 11.47 -33.25
CA GLU A 3 8.56 12.22 -33.44
C GLU A 3 7.66 12.23 -32.17
N TYR A 4 7.81 11.24 -31.29
CA TYR A 4 6.98 11.08 -30.09
C TYR A 4 6.92 12.23 -29.05
N PRO A 5 7.95 13.09 -28.81
CA PRO A 5 7.82 14.15 -27.79
C PRO A 5 6.86 15.29 -28.19
N ILE A 6 6.48 15.40 -29.47
CA ILE A 6 5.68 16.52 -29.98
C ILE A 6 4.24 16.48 -29.43
N VAL A 7 3.63 15.30 -29.30
CA VAL A 7 2.21 15.17 -28.90
C VAL A 7 1.99 15.61 -27.45
N ALA A 8 2.91 15.25 -26.54
CA ALA A 8 2.85 15.68 -25.14
C ALA A 8 2.96 17.21 -25.00
N LEU A 9 3.91 17.82 -25.72
CA LEU A 9 4.12 19.26 -25.70
C LEU A 9 2.93 20.04 -26.30
N GLN A 10 2.26 19.48 -27.33
CA GLN A 10 1.05 20.06 -27.90
C GLN A 10 -0.15 19.97 -26.94
N LEU A 11 -0.33 18.82 -26.25
CA LEU A 11 -1.36 18.68 -25.21
C LEU A 11 -1.14 19.68 -24.06
N GLN A 12 0.08 19.81 -23.55
CA GLN A 12 0.40 20.75 -22.47
C GLN A 12 0.18 22.22 -22.90
N LYS A 13 0.48 22.58 -24.16
CA LYS A 13 0.14 23.89 -24.72
C LYS A 13 -1.37 24.09 -24.85
N ALA A 14 -2.13 23.08 -25.28
CA ALA A 14 -3.59 23.14 -25.37
C ALA A 14 -4.25 23.35 -23.99
N PHE A 15 -3.81 22.61 -22.96
CA PHE A 15 -4.28 22.80 -21.58
C PHE A 15 -3.93 24.19 -21.04
N ASN A 16 -2.73 24.71 -21.30
CA ASN A 16 -2.35 26.08 -20.88
C ASN A 16 -3.19 27.17 -21.56
N VAL A 17 -3.56 27.00 -22.83
CA VAL A 17 -4.49 27.92 -23.54
C VAL A 17 -5.90 27.82 -22.95
N LEU A 18 -6.37 26.61 -22.63
CA LEU A 18 -7.67 26.40 -21.99
C LEU A 18 -7.72 27.04 -20.60
N ALA A 19 -6.71 26.81 -19.75
CA ALA A 19 -6.58 27.40 -18.42
C ALA A 19 -6.60 28.94 -18.47
N LYS A 20 -5.84 29.57 -19.38
CA LYS A 20 -5.87 31.04 -19.57
C LYS A 20 -7.24 31.55 -20.02
N ARG A 21 -7.97 30.83 -20.87
CA ARG A 21 -9.35 31.19 -21.26
C ARG A 21 -10.35 31.02 -20.11
N THR A 22 -10.23 29.97 -19.31
CA THR A 22 -11.04 29.77 -18.10
C THR A 22 -10.79 30.88 -17.08
N MET A 23 -9.53 31.25 -16.81
CA MET A 23 -9.18 32.38 -15.93
C MET A 23 -9.73 33.73 -16.42
N ALA A 24 -9.67 34.00 -17.73
CA ALA A 24 -10.27 35.20 -18.31
C ALA A 24 -11.81 35.22 -18.19
N THR A 25 -12.44 34.05 -18.21
CA THR A 25 -13.90 33.88 -18.06
C THR A 25 -14.32 34.07 -16.60
N ILE A 26 -13.57 33.49 -15.65
CA ILE A 26 -13.75 33.69 -14.20
C ILE A 26 -13.60 35.18 -13.83
N ARG A 27 -12.60 35.88 -14.37
CA ARG A 27 -12.45 37.33 -14.18
C ARG A 27 -13.64 38.15 -14.71
N ARG A 28 -14.31 37.71 -15.78
CA ARG A 28 -15.56 38.35 -16.26
C ARG A 28 -16.76 38.04 -15.38
N ILE A 29 -16.89 36.81 -14.87
CA ILE A 29 -18.02 36.42 -14.00
C ILE A 29 -17.93 37.12 -12.65
N ALA A 30 -16.74 37.21 -12.06
CA ALA A 30 -16.51 37.84 -10.76
C ALA A 30 -16.87 39.34 -10.71
N GLY A 31 -16.94 40.03 -11.86
CA GLY A 31 -17.24 41.46 -11.93
C GLY A 31 -18.73 41.83 -11.99
N VAL A 32 -19.66 40.87 -11.97
CA VAL A 32 -21.07 41.11 -12.39
C VAL A 32 -22.13 40.83 -11.32
N THR A 33 -21.83 40.10 -10.24
CA THR A 33 -22.85 39.61 -9.28
C THR A 33 -22.70 40.09 -7.84
N THR A 34 -22.97 41.38 -7.60
CA THR A 34 -23.32 41.90 -6.26
C THR A 34 -24.78 41.59 -5.91
N MET A 35 -25.06 40.37 -5.46
CA MET A 35 -26.41 39.95 -5.03
C MET A 35 -26.42 39.46 -3.57
N LYS A 36 -27.39 39.95 -2.78
CA LYS A 36 -27.45 39.73 -1.33
C LYS A 36 -28.13 38.39 -0.98
N THR A 37 -27.36 37.40 -0.52
CA THR A 37 -27.88 36.24 0.22
C THR A 37 -26.94 35.81 1.35
N THR A 38 -27.57 35.32 2.43
CA THR A 38 -27.02 34.74 3.67
C THR A 38 -25.59 34.16 3.58
N GLY A 39 -24.72 34.64 4.47
CA GLY A 39 -23.30 34.28 4.46
C GLY A 39 -22.98 32.84 4.90
N VAL A 40 -21.95 32.29 4.24
CA VAL A 40 -21.01 31.21 4.64
C VAL A 40 -20.08 30.89 3.45
N VAL A 41 -20.60 31.07 2.23
CA VAL A 41 -19.83 31.02 0.97
C VAL A 41 -18.62 31.97 0.89
N PRO A 42 -18.64 33.21 1.44
CA PRO A 42 -17.54 34.16 1.21
C PRO A 42 -16.15 33.71 1.72
N LEU A 43 -16.09 32.98 2.84
CA LEU A 43 -14.82 32.65 3.50
C LEU A 43 -13.93 31.75 2.63
N LEU A 44 -14.54 30.78 1.93
CA LEU A 44 -13.84 29.87 1.03
C LEU A 44 -13.32 30.56 -0.24
N VAL A 45 -14.11 31.48 -0.81
CA VAL A 45 -13.69 32.25 -2.00
C VAL A 45 -12.56 33.23 -1.64
N VAL A 46 -12.60 33.84 -0.45
CA VAL A 46 -11.52 34.69 0.06
C VAL A 46 -10.23 33.87 0.27
N LEU A 47 -10.30 32.71 0.92
CA LEU A 47 -9.13 31.83 1.15
C LEU A 47 -8.42 31.42 -0.15
N CYS A 48 -9.17 30.99 -1.17
CA CYS A 48 -8.60 30.69 -2.49
C CYS A 48 -8.07 31.93 -3.24
N SER A 49 -8.48 33.14 -2.86
CA SER A 49 -8.02 34.39 -3.46
C SER A 49 -6.77 34.97 -2.77
N THR A 50 -6.65 34.82 -1.45
CA THR A 50 -5.51 35.32 -0.68
C THR A 50 -4.25 34.47 -0.87
N LEU A 51 -4.41 33.13 -0.94
CA LEU A 51 -3.28 32.21 -1.20
C LEU A 51 -2.66 32.40 -2.60
N LEU A 52 -3.36 33.07 -3.53
CA LEU A 52 -2.84 33.40 -4.87
C LEU A 52 -2.20 34.81 -4.97
N TYR A 53 -2.08 35.54 -3.87
CA TYR A 53 -1.46 36.87 -3.83
C TYR A 53 -0.22 36.99 -2.92
N GLY A 54 0.09 35.95 -2.13
CA GLY A 54 1.33 35.84 -1.34
C GLY A 54 2.55 35.43 -2.18
N GLY A 55 2.81 36.14 -3.27
CA GLY A 55 3.81 35.75 -4.30
C GLY A 55 4.57 36.94 -4.89
N GLY A 56 4.92 37.92 -4.07
CA GLY A 56 5.77 39.04 -4.48
C GLY A 56 7.21 38.58 -4.70
N VAL A 57 7.60 38.31 -5.95
CA VAL A 57 8.97 37.93 -6.31
C VAL A 57 9.91 39.08 -5.98
N SER A 58 10.59 38.99 -4.84
CA SER A 58 11.67 39.88 -4.45
C SER A 58 12.90 39.56 -5.30
N ASN A 59 13.07 40.28 -6.42
CA ASN A 59 14.30 40.29 -7.21
C ASN A 59 15.44 40.95 -6.40
N ALA A 60 15.92 40.26 -5.38
CA ALA A 60 17.14 40.60 -4.66
C ALA A 60 18.34 40.24 -5.54
N GLN A 61 18.77 41.18 -6.39
CA GLN A 61 20.06 41.05 -7.06
C GLN A 61 21.18 41.25 -6.03
N THR A 62 21.75 40.15 -5.55
CA THR A 62 22.98 40.13 -4.75
C THR A 62 24.16 40.59 -5.62
N THR A 63 24.84 41.66 -5.20
CA THR A 63 25.86 42.34 -6.00
C THR A 63 27.25 41.67 -5.90
N ILE A 64 27.32 40.36 -6.18
CA ILE A 64 28.53 39.54 -6.09
C ILE A 64 28.96 39.10 -7.51
N GLY A 65 30.28 39.03 -7.76
CA GLY A 65 30.87 39.13 -9.10
C GLY A 65 30.42 38.08 -10.14
N ALA A 66 30.57 36.80 -9.82
CA ALA A 66 30.12 35.67 -10.64
C ALA A 66 29.11 34.81 -9.87
N THR A 67 28.25 34.10 -10.58
CA THR A 67 27.28 33.14 -10.04
C THR A 67 27.62 31.72 -10.50
N VAL A 68 27.24 30.72 -9.70
CA VAL A 68 27.23 29.31 -10.11
C VAL A 68 25.80 28.75 -10.08
N VAL A 69 25.47 27.89 -11.04
CA VAL A 69 24.17 27.21 -11.15
C VAL A 69 24.38 25.77 -11.60
N MET A 70 23.70 24.81 -10.96
CA MET A 70 23.56 23.45 -11.49
C MET A 70 22.30 23.36 -12.35
N ASP A 71 22.45 22.99 -13.62
CA ASP A 71 21.36 22.93 -14.60
C ASP A 71 21.24 21.52 -15.21
N PRO A 72 20.10 20.81 -15.06
CA PRO A 72 18.91 21.20 -14.29
C PRO A 72 19.14 21.21 -12.76
N GLN A 73 18.33 21.96 -12.02
CA GLN A 73 18.39 22.02 -10.55
C GLN A 73 17.79 20.75 -9.88
N ASP A 74 17.01 19.95 -10.62
CA ASP A 74 16.49 18.64 -10.21
C ASP A 74 16.94 17.57 -11.21
N ILE A 75 17.45 16.42 -10.73
CA ILE A 75 17.84 15.29 -11.57
C ILE A 75 17.40 13.94 -11.01
N THR A 76 16.83 13.09 -11.86
CA THR A 76 16.56 11.68 -11.54
C THR A 76 17.66 10.78 -12.10
N VAL A 77 18.19 9.88 -11.28
CA VAL A 77 19.21 8.90 -11.66
C VAL A 77 18.68 7.49 -11.36
N ILE A 78 18.94 6.50 -12.21
CA ILE A 78 18.55 5.11 -11.95
C ILE A 78 19.70 4.38 -11.26
N VAL A 79 19.42 3.53 -10.27
CA VAL A 79 20.41 2.68 -9.60
C VAL A 79 21.21 1.86 -10.64
N GLY A 80 22.53 1.89 -10.54
CA GLY A 80 23.45 1.24 -11.49
C GLY A 80 23.60 1.95 -12.85
N GLN A 81 22.94 3.09 -13.07
CA GLN A 81 23.05 3.90 -14.29
C GLN A 81 23.72 5.25 -14.03
N ARG A 82 24.24 5.84 -15.10
CA ARG A 82 24.80 7.19 -15.10
C ARG A 82 23.80 8.20 -15.65
N ASN A 83 23.83 9.41 -15.13
CA ASN A 83 23.16 10.58 -15.69
C ASN A 83 24.05 11.81 -15.50
N GLU A 84 23.87 12.84 -16.31
CA GLU A 84 24.78 13.99 -16.41
C GLU A 84 24.04 15.32 -16.28
N PHE A 85 24.68 16.31 -15.63
CA PHE A 85 24.19 17.69 -15.53
C PHE A 85 25.34 18.69 -15.77
N LEU A 86 24.97 19.96 -15.96
CA LEU A 86 25.93 21.03 -16.24
C LEU A 86 26.07 21.97 -15.04
N LEU A 87 27.27 22.03 -14.48
CA LEU A 87 27.67 23.09 -13.55
C LEU A 87 28.10 24.32 -14.38
N LYS A 88 27.28 25.37 -14.37
CA LYS A 88 27.47 26.59 -15.15
C LYS A 88 28.00 27.71 -14.25
N VAL A 89 29.07 28.37 -14.66
CA VAL A 89 29.72 29.46 -13.91
C VAL A 89 29.80 30.69 -14.80
N ARG A 90 29.20 31.80 -14.34
CA ARG A 90 28.98 32.98 -15.18
C ARG A 90 29.18 34.30 -14.42
N GLY A 91 29.89 35.25 -15.02
CA GLY A 91 30.06 36.60 -14.46
C GLY A 91 31.52 36.98 -14.21
N ALA A 92 31.75 37.99 -13.37
CA ALA A 92 33.08 38.53 -13.11
C ALA A 92 33.85 37.70 -12.06
N LEU A 93 34.88 36.97 -12.51
CA LEU A 93 35.72 36.12 -11.67
C LEU A 93 37.15 36.69 -11.60
N SER A 94 37.57 37.08 -10.39
CA SER A 94 38.84 37.78 -10.14
C SER A 94 40.00 36.88 -9.66
N GLN A 95 39.71 35.66 -9.24
CA GLN A 95 40.67 34.69 -8.69
C GLN A 95 40.23 33.26 -8.99
N SER A 96 41.15 32.29 -8.94
CA SER A 96 40.80 30.87 -9.08
C SER A 96 40.00 30.37 -7.87
N VAL A 97 39.06 29.47 -8.12
CA VAL A 97 38.11 28.93 -7.14
C VAL A 97 38.08 27.40 -7.25
N SER A 98 38.05 26.71 -6.11
CA SER A 98 37.77 25.27 -6.04
C SER A 98 36.29 25.06 -5.76
N PHE A 99 35.66 24.19 -6.53
CA PHE A 99 34.28 23.73 -6.34
C PHE A 99 34.30 22.26 -5.92
N ASN A 100 33.87 21.96 -4.70
CA ASN A 100 33.98 20.63 -4.09
C ASN A 100 32.59 20.08 -3.77
N PHE A 101 32.21 18.93 -4.35
CA PHE A 101 30.93 18.29 -4.03
C PHE A 101 30.93 17.68 -2.61
N SER A 102 29.80 17.75 -1.90
CA SER A 102 29.65 17.10 -0.60
C SER A 102 29.75 15.57 -0.73
N ASN A 103 30.43 14.94 0.23
CA ASN A 103 30.58 13.49 0.33
C ASN A 103 29.52 12.83 1.24
N GLU A 104 28.59 13.61 1.80
CA GLU A 104 27.59 13.18 2.79
C GLU A 104 26.60 12.12 2.27
N HIS A 105 26.44 12.03 0.95
CA HIS A 105 25.53 11.12 0.25
C HIS A 105 26.25 10.15 -0.69
N SER A 106 27.49 9.79 -0.34
CA SER A 106 28.34 8.84 -1.08
C SER A 106 27.85 7.38 -1.04
N ASP A 107 26.86 7.08 -0.20
CA ASP A 107 26.06 5.85 -0.15
C ASP A 107 24.95 5.82 -1.23
N LEU A 108 24.37 6.98 -1.54
CA LEU A 108 23.32 7.14 -2.54
C LEU A 108 23.88 7.34 -3.96
N ILE A 109 24.98 8.09 -4.11
CA ILE A 109 25.55 8.41 -5.43
C ILE A 109 27.09 8.54 -5.43
N SER A 110 27.69 8.32 -6.61
CA SER A 110 29.07 8.69 -6.89
C SER A 110 29.14 9.81 -7.91
N VAL A 111 29.93 10.85 -7.62
CA VAL A 111 30.06 12.09 -8.41
C VAL A 111 31.42 12.14 -9.09
N SER A 112 31.47 12.47 -10.38
CA SER A 112 32.70 12.58 -11.16
C SER A 112 32.64 13.76 -12.14
N PRO A 113 33.55 14.75 -12.05
CA PRO A 113 34.58 14.93 -11.03
C PRO A 113 34.00 15.39 -9.69
N SER A 114 34.58 14.95 -8.56
CA SER A 114 34.18 15.36 -7.21
C SER A 114 34.77 16.72 -6.77
N THR A 115 35.79 17.21 -7.47
CA THR A 115 36.40 18.53 -7.27
C THR A 115 36.75 19.12 -8.64
N LEU A 116 36.44 20.39 -8.82
CA LEU A 116 36.66 21.15 -10.05
C LEU A 116 37.40 22.46 -9.74
N SER A 117 38.47 22.75 -10.48
CA SER A 117 39.23 24.00 -10.38
C SER A 117 38.80 24.98 -11.47
N ILE A 118 38.08 26.02 -11.08
CA ILE A 118 37.60 27.09 -11.97
C ILE A 118 38.64 28.22 -11.95
N ASN A 119 39.08 28.69 -13.12
CA ASN A 119 40.12 29.71 -13.24
C ASN A 119 39.58 30.99 -13.90
N PRO A 120 40.05 32.18 -13.51
CA PRO A 120 39.63 33.44 -14.13
C PRO A 120 40.15 33.50 -15.58
N PRO A 121 39.34 33.99 -16.54
CA PRO A 121 39.72 34.01 -17.94
C PRO A 121 40.82 35.05 -18.20
N THR A 122 41.74 34.70 -19.10
CA THR A 122 42.96 35.48 -19.41
C THR A 122 42.70 36.85 -20.05
N ILE A 123 41.47 37.12 -20.50
CA ILE A 123 41.04 38.41 -21.07
C ILE A 123 39.67 38.76 -20.48
N GLY A 124 39.49 40.01 -20.05
CA GLY A 124 38.19 40.58 -19.67
C GLY A 124 37.63 40.19 -18.29
N GLY A 125 38.13 39.12 -17.65
CA GLY A 125 37.72 38.71 -16.30
C GLY A 125 36.27 38.22 -16.17
N PHE A 126 35.55 38.04 -17.28
CA PHE A 126 34.18 37.55 -17.33
C PHE A 126 34.16 36.10 -17.83
N ILE A 127 33.75 35.17 -16.97
CA ILE A 127 33.61 33.73 -17.29
C ILE A 127 32.17 33.43 -17.75
N ASP A 128 32.02 32.45 -18.64
CA ASP A 128 30.73 31.94 -19.14
C ASP A 128 30.91 30.47 -19.56
N GLU A 129 31.30 29.63 -18.59
CA GLU A 129 31.76 28.25 -18.80
C GLU A 129 30.77 27.22 -18.23
N ALA A 130 30.74 26.03 -18.83
CA ALA A 130 29.88 24.92 -18.41
C ALA A 130 30.70 23.64 -18.27
N TYR A 131 30.61 23.00 -17.11
CA TYR A 131 31.33 21.79 -16.77
C TYR A 131 30.37 20.62 -16.63
N GLU A 132 30.65 19.52 -17.33
CA GLU A 132 29.82 18.31 -17.32
C GLU A 132 30.16 17.45 -16.11
N ILE A 133 29.15 17.12 -15.30
CA ILE A 133 29.28 16.35 -14.06
C ILE A 133 28.48 15.06 -14.20
N THR A 134 29.17 13.92 -14.15
CA THR A 134 28.55 12.59 -14.21
C THR A 134 28.19 12.11 -12.80
N LEU A 135 26.93 11.70 -12.65
CA LEU A 135 26.39 11.05 -11.45
C LEU A 135 26.14 9.56 -11.72
N LEU A 136 26.57 8.68 -10.81
CA LEU A 136 26.31 7.22 -10.85
C LEU A 136 25.47 6.82 -9.63
N GLY A 137 24.21 6.41 -9.86
CA GLY A 137 23.29 5.97 -8.79
C GLY A 137 23.75 4.67 -8.12
N GLN A 138 23.93 4.70 -6.80
CA GLN A 138 24.39 3.53 -6.02
C GLN A 138 23.24 2.85 -5.28
N SER A 139 22.37 3.63 -4.63
CA SER A 139 21.21 3.15 -3.89
C SER A 139 20.06 4.17 -3.94
N PRO A 140 18.79 3.75 -3.84
CA PRO A 140 17.63 4.64 -3.96
C PRO A 140 17.56 5.65 -2.81
N GLY A 141 16.96 6.82 -3.06
CA GLY A 141 16.80 7.88 -2.07
C GLY A 141 16.70 9.25 -2.71
N GLN A 142 16.46 10.28 -1.90
CA GLN A 142 16.52 11.68 -2.33
C GLN A 142 17.38 12.51 -1.37
N PHE A 143 18.06 13.52 -1.90
CA PHE A 143 18.90 14.47 -1.17
C PHE A 143 19.25 15.67 -2.06
N ASP A 144 19.69 16.78 -1.45
CA ASP A 144 20.27 17.92 -2.18
C ASP A 144 21.81 17.78 -2.17
N LEU A 145 22.41 17.60 -3.36
CA LEU A 145 23.85 17.52 -3.56
C LEU A 145 24.44 18.94 -3.62
N ILE A 146 24.97 19.39 -2.49
CA ILE A 146 25.59 20.72 -2.33
C ILE A 146 27.06 20.69 -2.78
N GLY A 147 27.53 21.77 -3.40
CA GLY A 147 28.95 22.01 -3.66
C GLY A 147 29.51 23.19 -2.86
N GLU A 148 30.58 22.97 -2.09
CA GLU A 148 31.27 24.03 -1.35
C GLU A 148 32.26 24.79 -2.25
N ILE A 149 32.17 26.12 -2.22
CA ILE A 149 33.07 27.04 -2.92
C ILE A 149 34.19 27.54 -2.00
N LEU A 150 35.43 27.41 -2.45
CA LEU A 150 36.62 27.89 -1.74
C LEU A 150 37.47 28.82 -2.63
N PRO A 151 37.83 30.04 -2.15
CA PRO A 151 37.46 30.64 -0.86
C PRO A 151 35.99 31.14 -0.84
N LYS A 152 35.37 31.11 0.34
CA LYS A 152 33.95 31.48 0.52
C LYS A 152 33.69 32.94 0.17
N GLY A 153 32.55 33.20 -0.48
CA GLY A 153 32.16 34.54 -0.94
C GLY A 153 32.88 35.04 -2.21
N ALA A 154 33.64 34.19 -2.90
CA ALA A 154 34.27 34.53 -4.19
C ALA A 154 33.30 34.50 -5.39
N ILE A 155 32.20 33.75 -5.26
CA ILE A 155 31.13 33.51 -6.24
C ILE A 155 29.82 33.48 -5.43
N ASP A 156 28.71 33.92 -6.02
CA ASP A 156 27.37 33.71 -5.45
C ASP A 156 27.00 32.22 -5.58
N ASP A 157 26.90 31.56 -4.42
CA ASP A 157 26.70 30.12 -4.25
C ASP A 157 25.25 29.74 -3.91
N ALA A 158 24.30 30.68 -3.99
CA ALA A 158 22.88 30.44 -3.66
C ALA A 158 22.19 29.34 -4.51
N LEU A 159 22.76 28.99 -5.67
CA LEU A 159 22.30 27.90 -6.55
C LEU A 159 23.37 26.81 -6.76
N ALA A 160 24.35 26.71 -5.84
CA ALA A 160 25.41 25.71 -5.81
C ALA A 160 24.97 24.33 -5.27
N PHE A 161 23.74 23.91 -5.56
CA PHE A 161 23.19 22.61 -5.19
C PHE A 161 22.33 22.02 -6.31
N ILE A 162 22.20 20.70 -6.37
CA ILE A 162 21.27 20.00 -7.26
C ILE A 162 20.47 18.96 -6.47
N ARG A 163 19.16 18.93 -6.65
CA ARG A 163 18.29 17.93 -6.03
C ARG A 163 18.41 16.61 -6.78
N VAL A 164 18.93 15.60 -6.11
CA VAL A 164 19.20 14.29 -6.68
C VAL A 164 18.18 13.29 -6.17
N THR A 165 17.42 12.69 -7.11
CA THR A 165 16.49 11.60 -6.83
C THR A 165 17.00 10.32 -7.45
N VAL A 166 17.46 9.36 -6.64
CA VAL A 166 17.92 8.05 -7.10
C VAL A 166 16.77 7.05 -7.03
N ALA A 167 16.51 6.36 -8.14
CA ALA A 167 15.34 5.51 -8.32
C ALA A 167 15.72 4.06 -8.69
N ASN A 168 15.04 3.09 -8.07
CA ASN A 168 15.24 1.66 -8.32
C ASN A 168 14.90 1.25 -9.75
N SER A 169 13.81 1.76 -10.34
CA SER A 169 13.39 1.35 -11.69
C SER A 169 12.53 2.38 -12.43
N LYS A 170 13.02 2.81 -13.61
CA LYS A 170 12.25 3.63 -14.55
C LYS A 170 10.90 3.01 -14.96
N ALA A 171 10.77 1.68 -14.93
CA ALA A 171 9.50 1.02 -15.22
C ALA A 171 8.47 1.25 -14.10
N ILE A 172 8.89 1.31 -12.84
CA ILE A 172 7.99 1.53 -11.70
C ILE A 172 7.47 2.97 -11.70
N ILE A 173 8.31 3.95 -12.06
CA ILE A 173 7.89 5.35 -12.29
C ILE A 173 6.71 5.40 -13.27
N VAL A 174 6.88 4.83 -14.48
CA VAL A 174 5.84 4.83 -15.52
C VAL A 174 4.57 4.09 -15.08
N ILE A 175 4.70 2.98 -14.35
CA ILE A 175 3.55 2.24 -13.80
C ILE A 175 2.81 3.08 -12.75
N SER A 176 3.54 3.80 -11.90
CA SER A 176 3.00 4.70 -10.87
C SER A 176 2.26 5.90 -11.48
N ASP A 177 2.82 6.53 -12.52
CA ASP A 177 2.15 7.59 -13.28
C ASP A 177 0.85 7.10 -13.93
N VAL A 178 0.89 5.93 -14.58
CA VAL A 178 -0.28 5.34 -15.25
C VAL A 178 -1.38 5.00 -14.24
N ILE A 179 -1.03 4.38 -13.11
CA ILE A 179 -1.98 4.11 -12.01
C ILE A 179 -2.55 5.43 -11.45
N GLY A 180 -1.71 6.46 -11.34
CA GLY A 180 -2.07 7.84 -10.99
C GLY A 180 -3.22 8.41 -11.81
N TRP A 181 -3.07 8.35 -13.13
CA TRP A 181 -4.10 8.83 -14.06
C TRP A 181 -5.33 7.92 -14.14
N ILE A 182 -5.20 6.62 -13.90
CA ILE A 182 -6.35 5.70 -13.81
C ILE A 182 -7.20 5.99 -12.57
N TYR A 183 -6.62 6.23 -11.39
CA TYR A 183 -7.42 6.57 -10.20
C TYR A 183 -8.04 7.96 -10.29
N PHE A 184 -7.30 8.93 -10.85
CA PHE A 184 -7.86 10.23 -11.20
C PHE A 184 -9.09 10.08 -12.12
N ALA A 185 -9.02 9.20 -13.13
CA ALA A 185 -10.15 8.95 -14.02
C ALA A 185 -11.33 8.27 -13.30
N ALA A 186 -11.09 7.27 -12.46
CA ALA A 186 -12.14 6.61 -11.66
C ALA A 186 -12.87 7.62 -10.75
N TRP A 187 -12.12 8.37 -9.94
CA TRP A 187 -12.66 9.44 -9.09
C TRP A 187 -13.30 10.58 -9.88
N THR A 188 -12.79 10.93 -11.05
CA THR A 188 -13.42 11.96 -11.91
C THR A 188 -14.78 11.48 -12.41
N ILE A 189 -14.92 10.20 -12.79
CA ILE A 189 -16.17 9.65 -13.31
C ILE A 189 -17.22 9.46 -12.20
N SER A 190 -16.81 9.18 -10.95
CA SER A 190 -17.73 8.87 -9.83
C SER A 190 -18.78 9.96 -9.55
N PHE A 191 -18.42 11.25 -9.70
CA PHE A 191 -19.34 12.38 -9.51
C PHE A 191 -20.48 12.44 -10.55
N TRP A 192 -20.26 11.94 -11.77
CA TRP A 192 -21.19 12.15 -12.90
C TRP A 192 -22.51 11.38 -12.79
N PRO A 193 -22.55 10.10 -12.39
CA PRO A 193 -23.79 9.37 -12.13
C PRO A 193 -24.79 10.15 -11.28
N GLN A 194 -24.38 10.73 -10.15
CA GLN A 194 -25.30 11.50 -9.29
C GLN A 194 -25.76 12.80 -9.98
N MET A 195 -24.87 13.55 -10.63
CA MET A 195 -25.23 14.76 -11.39
C MET A 195 -26.22 14.45 -12.53
N ILE A 196 -26.07 13.31 -13.20
CA ILE A 196 -26.95 12.83 -14.27
C ILE A 196 -28.30 12.37 -13.72
N ILE A 197 -28.33 11.65 -12.58
CA ILE A 197 -29.57 11.24 -11.90
C ILE A 197 -30.38 12.46 -11.47
N ASN A 198 -29.75 13.44 -10.83
CA ASN A 198 -30.36 14.72 -10.46
C ASN A 198 -30.93 15.43 -11.70
N TYR A 199 -30.15 15.54 -12.79
CA TYR A 199 -30.58 16.15 -14.05
C TYR A 199 -31.76 15.43 -14.70
N ARG A 200 -31.78 14.09 -14.68
CA ARG A 200 -32.87 13.28 -15.27
C ARG A 200 -34.15 13.36 -14.45
N ARG A 201 -34.05 13.30 -13.11
CA ARG A 201 -35.20 13.35 -12.19
C ARG A 201 -35.76 14.75 -11.98
N LYS A 202 -35.01 15.82 -12.28
CA LYS A 202 -35.29 17.22 -11.89
C LYS A 202 -35.55 17.40 -10.39
N SER A 203 -35.02 16.48 -9.60
CA SER A 203 -35.24 16.36 -8.16
C SER A 203 -33.99 15.77 -7.53
N VAL A 204 -33.47 16.41 -6.48
CA VAL A 204 -32.33 15.95 -5.68
C VAL A 204 -32.77 15.09 -4.49
N VAL A 205 -34.08 14.84 -4.34
CA VAL A 205 -34.65 14.07 -3.24
C VAL A 205 -34.00 12.68 -3.14
N GLY A 206 -33.24 12.48 -2.06
CA GLY A 206 -32.45 11.26 -1.80
C GLY A 206 -30.95 11.53 -1.55
N LEU A 207 -30.41 12.66 -2.00
CA LEU A 207 -29.03 13.10 -1.76
C LEU A 207 -28.92 13.80 -0.40
N SER A 208 -28.03 13.35 0.49
CA SER A 208 -27.83 14.02 1.79
C SER A 208 -27.17 15.40 1.64
N PHE A 209 -27.82 16.43 2.17
CA PHE A 209 -27.30 17.81 2.17
C PHE A 209 -26.10 17.97 3.13
N ASP A 210 -26.07 17.20 4.22
CA ASP A 210 -24.92 17.14 5.13
C ASP A 210 -23.70 16.56 4.43
N PHE A 211 -23.87 15.47 3.67
CA PHE A 211 -22.81 14.90 2.83
C PHE A 211 -22.30 15.95 1.84
N LEU A 212 -23.20 16.63 1.10
CA LEU A 212 -22.80 17.59 0.07
C LEU A 212 -22.07 18.81 0.66
N ALA A 213 -22.55 19.37 1.77
CA ALA A 213 -21.92 20.50 2.43
C ALA A 213 -20.52 20.16 2.98
N LEU A 214 -20.39 19.01 3.66
CA LEU A 214 -19.10 18.54 4.19
C LEU A 214 -18.10 18.25 3.05
N ASN A 215 -18.53 17.61 1.96
CA ASN A 215 -17.65 17.40 0.80
C ASN A 215 -17.16 18.72 0.20
N LEU A 216 -18.00 19.75 0.09
CA LEU A 216 -17.58 21.03 -0.50
C LEU A 216 -16.45 21.69 0.30
N VAL A 217 -16.61 21.75 1.63
CA VAL A 217 -15.55 22.25 2.53
C VAL A 217 -14.29 21.39 2.37
N GLY A 218 -14.43 20.07 2.46
CA GLY A 218 -13.31 19.13 2.37
C GLY A 218 -12.52 19.23 1.06
N HIS A 219 -13.19 19.14 -0.09
CA HIS A 219 -12.51 19.23 -1.38
C HIS A 219 -11.85 20.59 -1.60
N SER A 220 -12.44 21.69 -1.12
CA SER A 220 -11.84 23.02 -1.23
C SER A 220 -10.57 23.18 -0.39
N VAL A 221 -10.56 22.68 0.86
CA VAL A 221 -9.34 22.74 1.71
C VAL A 221 -8.26 21.76 1.25
N TYR A 222 -8.64 20.62 0.67
CA TYR A 222 -7.69 19.69 0.03
C TYR A 222 -7.10 20.25 -1.26
N ALA A 223 -7.91 20.95 -2.07
CA ALA A 223 -7.41 21.70 -3.21
C ALA A 223 -6.44 22.79 -2.75
N ALA A 224 -6.73 23.53 -1.69
CA ALA A 224 -5.79 24.53 -1.15
C ALA A 224 -4.45 23.91 -0.72
N PHE A 225 -4.46 22.74 -0.06
CA PHE A 225 -3.24 21.97 0.27
C PHE A 225 -2.47 21.56 -1.00
N ASN A 226 -3.11 20.83 -1.91
CA ASN A 226 -2.46 20.34 -3.14
C ASN A 226 -1.95 21.46 -4.05
N LEU A 227 -2.72 22.55 -4.20
CA LEU A 227 -2.34 23.70 -5.02
C LEU A 227 -1.14 24.46 -4.43
N ALA A 228 -1.08 24.61 -3.11
CA ALA A 228 0.01 25.32 -2.46
C ALA A 228 1.31 24.50 -2.48
N LEU A 229 1.26 23.22 -2.10
CA LEU A 229 2.44 22.35 -2.01
C LEU A 229 3.00 21.94 -3.39
N PHE A 230 2.20 22.02 -4.47
CA PHE A 230 2.65 21.70 -5.84
C PHE A 230 3.07 22.93 -6.70
N TRP A 231 2.67 24.16 -6.33
CA TRP A 231 2.97 25.37 -7.12
C TRP A 231 3.64 26.51 -6.35
N SER A 232 3.76 26.46 -5.03
CA SER A 232 4.50 27.46 -4.26
C SER A 232 5.87 26.91 -3.84
N VAL A 233 6.91 27.35 -4.55
CA VAL A 233 8.32 26.99 -4.28
C VAL A 233 8.70 27.23 -2.81
N TYR A 234 8.14 28.25 -2.17
CA TYR A 234 8.35 28.56 -0.75
C TYR A 234 7.73 27.52 0.20
N ILE A 235 6.56 26.97 -0.14
CA ILE A 235 5.90 25.90 0.66
C ILE A 235 6.61 24.57 0.43
N GLU A 236 7.04 24.33 -0.81
CA GLU A 236 7.79 23.16 -1.21
C GLU A 236 9.18 23.12 -0.55
N SER A 237 9.92 24.24 -0.49
CA SER A 237 11.16 24.31 0.30
C SER A 237 10.89 24.06 1.79
N GLU A 238 9.83 24.67 2.35
CA GLU A 238 9.46 24.46 3.76
C GLU A 238 9.08 22.99 4.08
N TYR A 239 8.65 22.22 3.07
CA TYR A 239 8.43 20.78 3.17
C TYR A 239 9.74 19.99 3.12
N PHE A 240 10.65 20.30 2.18
CA PHE A 240 11.94 19.62 2.06
C PHE A 240 12.87 19.93 3.24
N ASP A 241 12.85 21.15 3.80
CA ASP A 241 13.57 21.52 5.04
C ASP A 241 13.21 20.59 6.22
N ARG A 242 11.96 20.15 6.28
CA ARG A 242 11.43 19.22 7.30
C ARG A 242 11.61 17.75 6.91
N ASN A 243 11.72 17.45 5.61
CA ASN A 243 11.82 16.10 5.06
C ASN A 243 13.00 16.00 4.05
N PRO A 244 14.28 16.10 4.47
CA PRO A 244 15.42 16.22 3.53
C PRO A 244 15.70 15.00 2.64
N ARG A 245 14.90 13.93 2.80
CA ARG A 245 14.93 12.71 1.99
C ARG A 245 13.57 12.33 1.39
N GLY A 246 12.53 13.13 1.64
CA GLY A 246 11.16 12.85 1.22
C GLY A 246 10.80 13.61 -0.05
N LEU A 247 10.16 12.92 -1.00
CA LEU A 247 9.60 13.50 -2.22
C LEU A 247 8.43 14.43 -1.91
N ASN A 248 8.19 15.42 -2.78
CA ASN A 248 6.91 16.13 -2.77
C ASN A 248 5.76 15.10 -2.95
N PRO A 249 4.87 14.92 -1.95
CA PRO A 249 3.92 13.81 -1.94
C PRO A 249 2.71 14.06 -2.85
N VAL A 250 2.52 15.31 -3.30
CA VAL A 250 1.41 15.74 -4.17
C VAL A 250 1.84 15.62 -5.62
N LEU A 251 1.13 14.82 -6.41
CA LEU A 251 1.42 14.59 -7.81
C LEU A 251 0.44 15.34 -8.74
N PRO A 252 0.76 15.53 -10.03
CA PRO A 252 -0.07 16.32 -10.95
C PRO A 252 -1.53 15.85 -11.04
N ASN A 253 -1.76 14.54 -10.86
CA ASN A 253 -3.07 13.91 -10.86
C ASN A 253 -3.87 14.14 -9.56
N ASP A 254 -3.21 14.41 -8.42
CA ASP A 254 -3.87 14.83 -7.16
C ASP A 254 -4.33 16.29 -7.22
N VAL A 255 -3.52 17.15 -7.86
CA VAL A 255 -3.92 18.53 -8.18
C VAL A 255 -5.12 18.52 -9.13
N ALA A 256 -5.07 17.72 -10.20
CA ALA A 256 -6.19 17.57 -11.13
C ALA A 256 -7.47 17.04 -10.45
N PHE A 257 -7.35 16.01 -9.58
CA PHE A 257 -8.47 15.45 -8.83
C PHE A 257 -9.09 16.49 -7.88
N SER A 258 -8.27 17.16 -7.08
CA SER A 258 -8.74 18.11 -6.05
C SER A 258 -9.48 19.31 -6.66
N ILE A 259 -8.99 19.85 -7.80
CA ILE A 259 -9.70 20.84 -8.62
C ILE A 259 -11.02 20.27 -9.16
N HIS A 260 -11.00 19.10 -9.81
CA HIS A 260 -12.21 18.53 -10.42
C HIS A 260 -13.31 18.27 -9.38
N ALA A 261 -12.97 17.62 -8.27
CA ALA A 261 -13.91 17.27 -7.21
C ALA A 261 -14.53 18.51 -6.57
N THR A 262 -13.77 19.59 -6.39
CA THR A 262 -14.29 20.88 -5.92
C THR A 262 -15.33 21.45 -6.90
N LEU A 263 -15.01 21.49 -8.20
CA LEU A 263 -15.92 21.98 -9.23
C LEU A 263 -17.18 21.11 -9.39
N ALA A 264 -17.04 19.78 -9.40
CA ALA A 264 -18.16 18.84 -9.48
C ALA A 264 -19.09 18.93 -8.26
N THR A 265 -18.53 19.16 -7.07
CA THR A 265 -19.30 19.40 -5.85
C THR A 265 -20.05 20.74 -5.91
N MET A 266 -19.42 21.81 -6.43
CA MET A 266 -20.08 23.10 -6.67
C MET A 266 -21.22 22.99 -7.71
N LEU A 267 -21.04 22.24 -8.79
CA LEU A 267 -22.08 21.97 -9.79
C LEU A 267 -23.26 21.19 -9.18
N THR A 268 -22.97 20.19 -8.35
CA THR A 268 -23.99 19.42 -7.62
C THR A 268 -24.75 20.30 -6.62
N LEU A 269 -24.08 21.22 -5.92
CA LEU A 269 -24.73 22.22 -5.08
C LEU A 269 -25.61 23.18 -5.90
N GLY A 270 -25.17 23.57 -7.10
CA GLY A 270 -26.00 24.31 -8.06
C GLY A 270 -27.30 23.59 -8.42
N GLN A 271 -27.25 22.26 -8.62
CA GLN A 271 -28.45 21.45 -8.83
C GLN A 271 -29.41 21.48 -7.62
N CYS A 272 -28.90 21.50 -6.39
CA CYS A 272 -29.71 21.62 -5.16
C CYS A 272 -30.40 22.99 -4.97
N PHE A 273 -30.04 24.01 -5.77
CA PHE A 273 -30.77 25.28 -5.86
C PHE A 273 -31.79 25.32 -7.01
N ILE A 274 -31.62 24.50 -8.05
CA ILE A 274 -32.44 24.53 -9.28
C ILE A 274 -33.54 23.46 -9.27
N TYR A 275 -33.29 22.31 -8.63
CA TYR A 275 -34.18 21.14 -8.65
C TYR A 275 -34.96 20.96 -7.34
N GLU A 276 -36.04 20.18 -7.43
CA GLU A 276 -36.89 19.87 -6.27
C GLU A 276 -36.06 19.17 -5.17
N ARG A 277 -36.21 19.66 -3.93
CA ARG A 277 -35.44 19.19 -2.76
C ARG A 277 -36.30 18.77 -1.56
N GLY A 278 -37.62 18.92 -1.64
CA GLY A 278 -38.51 18.77 -0.48
C GLY A 278 -38.04 19.57 0.75
N ASP A 279 -38.21 18.99 1.94
CA ASP A 279 -37.79 19.58 3.22
C ASP A 279 -36.30 19.37 3.57
N GLN A 280 -35.46 18.93 2.60
CA GLN A 280 -34.05 18.65 2.87
C GLN A 280 -33.27 19.94 3.20
N LYS A 281 -32.51 19.87 4.29
CA LYS A 281 -31.71 20.97 4.85
C LYS A 281 -30.48 20.42 5.56
N VAL A 282 -29.40 21.20 5.60
CA VAL A 282 -28.19 20.87 6.37
C VAL A 282 -28.53 20.85 7.85
N SER A 283 -28.12 19.80 8.56
CA SER A 283 -28.44 19.60 9.97
C SER A 283 -27.66 20.55 10.88
N ARG A 284 -28.22 20.79 12.08
CA ARG A 284 -27.53 21.56 13.15
C ARG A 284 -26.19 20.94 13.56
N TYR A 285 -26.01 19.63 13.39
CA TYR A 285 -24.78 18.92 13.72
C TYR A 285 -23.70 19.16 12.66
N ALA A 286 -24.06 19.05 11.37
CA ALA A 286 -23.16 19.43 10.28
C ALA A 286 -22.77 20.92 10.34
N TRP A 287 -23.72 21.81 10.67
CA TRP A 287 -23.43 23.22 10.94
C TRP A 287 -22.46 23.43 12.10
N GLY A 288 -22.63 22.72 13.22
CA GLY A 288 -21.69 22.78 14.35
C GLY A 288 -20.28 22.30 13.98
N ILE A 289 -20.19 21.19 13.24
CA ILE A 289 -18.91 20.62 12.76
C ILE A 289 -18.20 21.59 11.81
N MET A 290 -18.91 22.17 10.84
CA MET A 290 -18.35 23.20 9.96
C MET A 290 -17.94 24.46 10.73
N GLY A 291 -18.70 24.86 11.75
CA GLY A 291 -18.34 25.96 12.65
C GLY A 291 -17.04 25.71 13.41
N ILE A 292 -16.84 24.50 13.94
CA ILE A 292 -15.59 24.08 14.59
C ILE A 292 -14.43 24.14 13.59
N PHE A 293 -14.58 23.61 12.37
CA PHE A 293 -13.53 23.70 11.36
C PHE A 293 -13.21 25.14 10.96
N VAL A 294 -14.20 26.04 10.84
CA VAL A 294 -13.97 27.47 10.61
C VAL A 294 -13.18 28.10 11.76
N ILE A 295 -13.50 27.78 13.03
CA ILE A 295 -12.73 28.26 14.18
C ILE A 295 -11.28 27.75 14.12
N VAL A 296 -11.05 26.47 13.82
CA VAL A 296 -9.71 25.90 13.70
C VAL A 296 -8.91 26.58 12.58
N VAL A 297 -9.51 26.81 11.41
CA VAL A 297 -8.86 27.53 10.29
C VAL A 297 -8.54 28.98 10.67
N VAL A 298 -9.44 29.69 11.35
CA VAL A 298 -9.19 31.06 11.81
C VAL A 298 -8.07 31.10 12.85
N VAL A 299 -8.05 30.19 13.82
CA VAL A 299 -6.98 30.11 14.82
C VAL A 299 -5.63 29.77 14.18
N ALA A 300 -5.57 28.78 13.29
CA ALA A 300 -4.33 28.44 12.58
C ALA A 300 -3.85 29.59 11.68
N GLY A 301 -4.76 30.31 11.01
CA GLY A 301 -4.42 31.49 10.22
C GLY A 301 -3.92 32.67 11.08
N ILE A 302 -4.43 32.83 12.30
CA ILE A 302 -3.88 33.79 13.27
C ILE A 302 -2.47 33.37 13.71
N LEU A 303 -2.23 32.07 13.97
CA LEU A 303 -0.90 31.57 14.37
C LEU A 303 0.16 31.76 13.29
N VAL A 304 -0.20 31.66 12.00
CA VAL A 304 0.69 32.07 10.89
C VAL A 304 0.88 33.58 10.87
N GLY A 305 -0.19 34.36 11.07
CA GLY A 305 -0.13 35.82 11.18
C GLY A 305 0.64 36.36 12.39
N THR A 306 0.95 35.51 13.38
CA THR A 306 1.82 35.82 14.53
C THR A 306 3.17 35.08 14.46
N GLU A 307 3.58 34.60 13.29
CA GLU A 307 4.87 33.91 13.04
C GLU A 307 5.11 32.71 14.00
N THR A 308 4.02 32.14 14.52
CA THR A 308 4.03 31.05 15.51
C THR A 308 3.85 29.68 14.86
N PHE A 309 3.14 29.65 13.72
CA PHE A 309 3.08 28.55 12.77
C PHE A 309 3.74 29.01 11.46
N HIS A 310 4.38 28.10 10.74
CA HIS A 310 4.74 28.35 9.35
C HIS A 310 3.56 28.05 8.42
N TRP A 311 3.70 28.34 7.13
CA TRP A 311 2.60 28.17 6.18
C TRP A 311 2.28 26.69 5.91
N LEU A 312 3.29 25.81 5.92
CA LEU A 312 3.05 24.36 5.79
C LEU A 312 2.25 23.80 6.98
N ASP A 313 2.44 24.31 8.21
CA ASP A 313 1.65 23.87 9.38
C ASP A 313 0.16 24.18 9.20
N PHE A 314 -0.16 25.37 8.68
CA PHE A 314 -1.53 25.75 8.33
C PHE A 314 -2.09 24.87 7.20
N LEU A 315 -1.30 24.55 6.19
CA LEU A 315 -1.70 23.67 5.10
C LEU A 315 -1.90 22.23 5.58
N TYR A 316 -1.10 21.73 6.53
CA TYR A 316 -1.34 20.46 7.21
C TYR A 316 -2.64 20.49 8.03
N VAL A 317 -2.96 21.59 8.73
CA VAL A 317 -4.26 21.75 9.39
C VAL A 317 -5.42 21.67 8.39
N LEU A 318 -5.31 22.29 7.21
CA LEU A 318 -6.30 22.14 6.12
C LEU A 318 -6.42 20.68 5.66
N SER A 319 -5.29 19.99 5.53
CA SER A 319 -5.21 18.57 5.15
C SER A 319 -5.90 17.67 6.19
N TYR A 320 -5.59 17.84 7.48
CA TYR A 320 -6.25 17.10 8.58
C TYR A 320 -7.76 17.42 8.69
N ILE A 321 -8.21 18.63 8.31
CA ILE A 321 -9.63 18.94 8.19
C ILE A 321 -10.28 18.16 7.04
N LYS A 322 -9.64 18.05 5.86
CA LYS A 322 -10.12 17.14 4.78
C LYS A 322 -10.20 15.69 5.27
N LEU A 323 -9.19 15.20 5.97
CA LEU A 323 -9.16 13.83 6.46
C LEU A 323 -10.29 13.57 7.47
N SER A 324 -10.48 14.48 8.43
CA SER A 324 -11.57 14.47 9.41
C SER A 324 -12.96 14.53 8.75
N ILE A 325 -13.11 15.39 7.74
CA ILE A 325 -14.32 15.47 6.92
C ILE A 325 -14.57 14.13 6.19
N THR A 326 -13.53 13.46 5.70
CA THR A 326 -13.65 12.19 4.97
C THR A 326 -14.11 11.07 5.91
N LEU A 327 -13.63 11.04 7.15
CA LEU A 327 -14.09 10.12 8.20
C LEU A 327 -15.56 10.35 8.61
N ILE A 328 -16.03 11.60 8.62
CA ILE A 328 -17.36 11.97 9.13
C ILE A 328 -18.45 11.99 8.03
N LYS A 329 -18.14 12.48 6.81
CA LYS A 329 -19.12 12.80 5.75
C LYS A 329 -20.01 11.62 5.36
N TYR A 330 -19.49 10.40 5.43
CA TYR A 330 -20.18 9.18 5.03
C TYR A 330 -21.20 8.72 6.09
N ILE A 331 -21.03 9.09 7.37
CA ILE A 331 -21.90 8.68 8.47
C ILE A 331 -23.35 9.17 8.28
N PRO A 332 -23.64 10.46 7.94
CA PRO A 332 -24.99 10.90 7.62
C PRO A 332 -25.69 10.09 6.51
N GLN A 333 -24.97 9.69 5.46
CA GLN A 333 -25.56 8.88 4.38
C GLN A 333 -25.79 7.44 4.84
N ALA A 334 -24.86 6.85 5.59
CA ALA A 334 -25.01 5.51 6.15
C ALA A 334 -26.21 5.43 7.12
N VAL A 335 -26.38 6.44 7.97
CA VAL A 335 -27.53 6.58 8.88
C VAL A 335 -28.83 6.82 8.10
N LEU A 336 -28.82 7.67 7.06
CA LEU A 336 -30.01 7.93 6.23
C LEU A 336 -30.48 6.66 5.51
N ASN A 337 -29.56 5.90 4.90
CA ASN A 337 -29.84 4.59 4.30
C ASN A 337 -30.42 3.62 5.34
N PHE A 338 -29.84 3.57 6.54
CA PHE A 338 -30.31 2.72 7.65
C PHE A 338 -31.68 3.13 8.19
N GLN A 339 -32.00 4.42 8.25
CA GLN A 339 -33.31 4.91 8.67
C GLN A 339 -34.38 4.63 7.62
N ARG A 340 -34.09 4.91 6.34
CA ARG A 340 -34.99 4.64 5.21
C ARG A 340 -35.15 3.16 4.88
N LYS A 341 -34.25 2.29 5.37
CA LYS A 341 -34.08 0.88 4.96
C LYS A 341 -34.02 0.74 3.43
N SER A 342 -33.42 1.73 2.75
CA SER A 342 -33.41 1.88 1.30
C SER A 342 -32.32 2.85 0.87
N THR A 343 -31.59 2.49 -0.19
CA THR A 343 -30.58 3.31 -0.87
C THR A 343 -31.12 4.08 -2.09
N VAL A 344 -32.43 3.99 -2.37
CA VAL A 344 -33.04 4.61 -3.56
C VAL A 344 -32.81 6.14 -3.56
N GLY A 345 -32.25 6.67 -4.64
CA GLY A 345 -31.87 8.07 -4.79
C GLY A 345 -30.36 8.36 -4.63
N TRP A 346 -29.57 7.38 -4.20
CA TRP A 346 -28.11 7.43 -4.09
C TRP A 346 -27.44 6.54 -5.16
N SER A 347 -26.53 7.10 -5.96
CA SER A 347 -25.74 6.33 -6.94
C SER A 347 -24.79 5.35 -6.24
N ILE A 348 -24.84 4.08 -6.66
CA ILE A 348 -23.90 3.04 -6.21
C ILE A 348 -22.70 2.92 -7.17
N GLU A 349 -22.86 3.41 -8.40
CA GLU A 349 -21.81 3.56 -9.40
C GLU A 349 -20.76 4.57 -8.93
N ASN A 350 -21.19 5.65 -8.27
CA ASN A 350 -20.31 6.58 -7.56
C ASN A 350 -19.44 5.86 -6.52
N VAL A 351 -20.06 5.10 -5.60
CA VAL A 351 -19.39 4.34 -4.53
C VAL A 351 -18.36 3.34 -5.08
N LEU A 352 -18.71 2.60 -6.14
CA LEU A 352 -17.81 1.63 -6.78
C LEU A 352 -16.58 2.30 -7.42
N LEU A 353 -16.72 3.53 -7.89
CA LEU A 353 -15.63 4.32 -8.47
C LEU A 353 -14.82 5.09 -7.41
N ASP A 354 -15.45 5.56 -6.32
CA ASP A 354 -14.78 6.13 -5.14
C ASP A 354 -13.85 5.07 -4.51
N PHE A 355 -14.38 3.85 -4.33
CA PHE A 355 -13.64 2.66 -3.91
C PHE A 355 -12.45 2.33 -4.83
N THR A 356 -12.69 2.25 -6.14
CA THR A 356 -11.65 1.91 -7.13
C THR A 356 -10.53 2.94 -7.16
N GLY A 357 -10.87 4.23 -7.06
CA GLY A 357 -9.91 5.31 -6.96
C GLY A 357 -9.10 5.23 -5.66
N GLY A 358 -9.75 4.98 -4.52
CA GLY A 358 -9.09 4.85 -3.22
C GLY A 358 -8.04 3.73 -3.16
N MET A 359 -8.37 2.55 -3.71
CA MET A 359 -7.41 1.45 -3.86
C MET A 359 -6.17 1.84 -4.68
N LEU A 360 -6.39 2.38 -5.88
CA LEU A 360 -5.32 2.68 -6.83
C LEU A 360 -4.47 3.88 -6.37
N SER A 361 -5.05 4.83 -5.64
CA SER A 361 -4.32 5.91 -4.97
C SER A 361 -3.35 5.38 -3.91
N MET A 362 -3.78 4.43 -3.07
CA MET A 362 -2.88 3.77 -2.11
C MET A 362 -1.79 2.95 -2.83
N LEU A 363 -2.13 2.24 -3.90
CA LEU A 363 -1.15 1.48 -4.70
C LEU A 363 -0.07 2.38 -5.30
N GLN A 364 -0.42 3.57 -5.80
CA GLN A 364 0.56 4.54 -6.30
C GLN A 364 1.58 4.93 -5.22
N MET A 365 1.11 5.23 -4.01
CA MET A 365 1.98 5.62 -2.89
C MET A 365 2.95 4.50 -2.49
N LEU A 366 2.51 3.25 -2.51
CA LEU A 366 3.37 2.08 -2.23
C LEU A 366 4.42 1.85 -3.32
N LEU A 367 4.08 2.08 -4.59
CA LEU A 367 5.04 1.98 -5.70
C LEU A 367 6.11 3.08 -5.63
N ASN A 368 5.74 4.29 -5.22
CA ASN A 368 6.70 5.37 -5.03
C ASN A 368 7.62 5.11 -3.83
N GLY A 369 7.05 4.73 -2.67
CA GLY A 369 7.84 4.39 -1.48
C GLY A 369 8.91 3.34 -1.77
N TYR A 370 8.56 2.27 -2.49
CA TYR A 370 9.54 1.26 -2.93
C TYR A 370 10.53 1.77 -3.98
N ASN A 371 10.10 2.59 -4.94
CA ASN A 371 10.96 3.00 -6.04
C ASN A 371 12.04 4.01 -5.62
N TYR A 372 11.80 4.78 -4.57
CA TYR A 372 12.68 5.87 -4.11
C TYR A 372 13.17 5.69 -2.66
N ASP A 373 12.87 4.54 -2.03
CA ASP A 373 13.05 4.24 -0.59
C ASP A 373 12.43 5.28 0.38
N ASP A 374 11.39 5.97 -0.10
CA ASP A 374 10.69 7.02 0.63
C ASP A 374 9.35 6.53 1.18
N TRP A 375 9.43 5.66 2.19
CA TRP A 375 8.28 5.21 2.97
C TRP A 375 7.76 6.28 3.93
N ALA A 376 8.54 7.34 4.18
CA ALA A 376 8.18 8.43 5.08
C ALA A 376 7.08 9.33 4.46
N SER A 377 7.18 9.65 3.17
CA SER A 377 6.20 10.51 2.48
C SER A 377 4.79 9.90 2.37
N ILE A 378 4.62 8.59 2.63
CA ILE A 378 3.29 7.99 2.82
C ILE A 378 2.56 8.61 4.01
N PHE A 379 3.30 9.03 5.03
CA PHE A 379 2.80 9.79 6.18
C PHE A 379 3.04 11.31 6.03
N GLY A 380 3.86 11.72 5.05
CA GLY A 380 4.08 13.12 4.65
C GLY A 380 2.87 13.76 3.96
N ASP A 381 2.06 12.99 3.21
CA ASP A 381 0.66 13.30 2.96
C ASP A 381 -0.26 12.23 3.62
N PRO A 382 -0.62 12.42 4.90
CA PRO A 382 -1.49 11.49 5.62
C PRO A 382 -2.94 11.55 5.09
N THR A 383 -3.29 12.59 4.32
CA THR A 383 -4.62 12.78 3.77
C THR A 383 -4.82 11.99 2.49
N LYS A 384 -3.84 11.93 1.57
CA LYS A 384 -3.95 11.08 0.37
C LYS A 384 -4.08 9.60 0.72
N PHE A 385 -3.24 9.09 1.63
CA PHE A 385 -3.34 7.71 2.13
C PHE A 385 -4.66 7.49 2.90
N GLY A 386 -4.97 8.37 3.86
CA GLY A 386 -6.14 8.24 4.71
C GLY A 386 -7.48 8.43 3.97
N LEU A 387 -7.52 9.23 2.90
CA LEU A 387 -8.68 9.38 2.01
C LEU A 387 -8.93 8.07 1.26
N GLY A 388 -7.90 7.45 0.69
CA GLY A 388 -8.02 6.14 0.05
C GLY A 388 -8.54 5.07 1.02
N LEU A 389 -7.95 4.98 2.22
CA LEU A 389 -8.33 4.01 3.25
C LEU A 389 -9.75 4.23 3.77
N PHE A 390 -10.13 5.46 4.15
CA PHE A 390 -11.46 5.73 4.69
C PHE A 390 -12.57 5.67 3.63
N SER A 391 -12.29 6.02 2.37
CA SER A 391 -13.25 5.78 1.27
C SER A 391 -13.53 4.28 1.17
N VAL A 392 -12.48 3.47 0.95
CA VAL A 392 -12.57 2.01 0.84
C VAL A 392 -13.40 1.38 1.96
N LEU A 393 -13.19 1.77 3.22
CA LEU A 393 -13.95 1.27 4.38
C LEU A 393 -15.44 1.67 4.36
N PHE A 394 -15.78 2.93 4.04
CA PHE A 394 -17.17 3.36 3.96
C PHE A 394 -17.87 2.87 2.68
N ASP A 395 -17.16 2.72 1.58
CA ASP A 395 -17.69 2.19 0.34
C ASP A 395 -18.06 0.71 0.46
N ILE A 396 -17.28 -0.09 1.21
CA ILE A 396 -17.66 -1.44 1.66
C ILE A 396 -18.97 -1.39 2.45
N LEU A 397 -19.12 -0.47 3.40
CA LEU A 397 -20.36 -0.29 4.16
C LEU A 397 -21.55 0.05 3.24
N PHE A 398 -21.39 0.93 2.26
CA PHE A 398 -22.45 1.28 1.31
C PHE A 398 -22.80 0.13 0.36
N MET A 399 -21.81 -0.64 -0.11
CA MET A 399 -22.05 -1.86 -0.88
C MET A 399 -22.85 -2.87 -0.06
N VAL A 400 -22.51 -3.09 1.22
CA VAL A 400 -23.31 -3.95 2.12
C VAL A 400 -24.72 -3.40 2.33
N GLN A 401 -24.89 -2.09 2.54
CA GLN A 401 -26.22 -1.49 2.68
C GLN A 401 -27.08 -1.63 1.42
N HIS A 402 -26.53 -1.35 0.23
CA HIS A 402 -27.26 -1.39 -1.03
C HIS A 402 -27.57 -2.83 -1.47
N TYR A 403 -26.58 -3.70 -1.43
CA TYR A 403 -26.64 -5.02 -2.07
C TYR A 403 -27.04 -6.17 -1.14
N VAL A 404 -26.79 -6.03 0.17
CA VAL A 404 -27.15 -7.05 1.17
C VAL A 404 -28.40 -6.61 1.95
N LEU A 405 -28.35 -5.46 2.62
CA LEU A 405 -29.38 -5.10 3.62
C LEU A 405 -30.69 -4.55 3.01
N TYR A 406 -30.61 -3.74 1.95
CA TYR A 406 -31.77 -3.00 1.41
C TYR A 406 -32.14 -3.35 -0.03
N ARG A 407 -31.63 -4.49 -0.52
CA ARG A 407 -31.75 -5.02 -1.90
C ARG A 407 -33.15 -4.96 -2.52
N ASN A 408 -34.20 -5.18 -1.72
CA ASN A 408 -35.56 -5.51 -2.20
C ASN A 408 -36.64 -4.43 -1.92
N ARG A 409 -36.29 -3.17 -1.57
CA ARG A 409 -37.28 -2.11 -1.24
C ARG A 409 -37.34 -1.01 -2.30
N ALA A 410 -37.90 -1.36 -3.46
CA ALA A 410 -38.20 -0.44 -4.57
C ALA A 410 -39.67 0.04 -4.57
N ASP A 411 -40.63 -0.86 -4.31
CA ASP A 411 -42.05 -0.54 -4.28
C ASP A 411 -42.51 -0.02 -2.91
N GLY A 412 -43.43 0.95 -2.91
CA GLY A 412 -43.79 1.71 -1.72
C GLY A 412 -45.28 1.77 -1.41
N LYS A 413 -45.65 1.44 -0.17
CA LYS A 413 -46.72 2.13 0.58
C LYS A 413 -46.69 1.85 2.08
N THR A 414 -47.31 2.78 2.82
CA THR A 414 -47.83 2.66 4.20
C THR A 414 -46.92 2.08 5.29
N LEU A 415 -46.45 3.00 6.16
CA LEU A 415 -46.45 2.75 7.59
C LEU A 415 -47.91 2.72 8.09
N LYS A 416 -48.24 1.74 8.93
CA LYS A 416 -49.26 1.82 9.98
C LYS A 416 -49.06 0.69 10.99
N ASP A 417 -49.42 0.95 12.23
CA ASP A 417 -49.40 0.03 13.37
C ASP A 417 -50.48 -1.07 13.18
N GLU A 418 -50.51 -2.20 13.90
CA GLU A 418 -50.65 -2.30 15.36
C GLU A 418 -50.00 -3.56 16.00
N SER A 419 -50.00 -3.56 17.33
CA SER A 419 -49.49 -4.60 18.23
C SER A 419 -50.51 -5.70 18.58
N SER A 420 -50.05 -6.96 18.73
CA SER A 420 -50.53 -8.02 19.66
C SER A 420 -49.99 -9.39 19.18
N GLY A 421 -49.53 -10.33 20.01
CA GLY A 421 -49.31 -10.30 21.45
C GLY A 421 -48.62 -11.58 21.99
N THR A 422 -48.22 -11.51 23.26
CA THR A 422 -47.89 -12.56 24.25
C THR A 422 -48.60 -13.93 24.10
N ASN A 423 -48.11 -15.09 24.62
CA ASN A 423 -47.12 -15.33 25.68
C ASN A 423 -46.63 -16.81 25.79
N THR A 424 -45.54 -17.07 26.55
CA THR A 424 -45.22 -18.29 27.37
C THR A 424 -45.08 -19.68 26.69
N THR A 425 -44.33 -20.70 27.15
CA THR A 425 -43.37 -20.91 28.29
C THR A 425 -42.56 -22.22 28.08
N ASN A 426 -41.35 -22.31 28.68
CA ASN A 426 -40.71 -23.45 29.42
C ASN A 426 -40.79 -24.91 28.83
N THR A 427 -39.80 -25.82 28.92
CA THR A 427 -38.56 -26.04 29.72
C THR A 427 -37.73 -27.19 29.06
N SER A 428 -36.59 -27.77 29.50
CA SER A 428 -35.67 -27.59 30.66
C SER A 428 -34.31 -28.29 30.44
N THR A 429 -33.24 -27.73 31.04
CA THR A 429 -32.08 -28.40 31.72
C THR A 429 -31.15 -29.44 31.06
N VAL A 430 -29.86 -29.06 31.03
CA VAL A 430 -28.66 -29.79 31.55
C VAL A 430 -28.09 -30.99 30.78
N GLY A 431 -26.79 -30.86 30.45
CA GLY A 431 -25.83 -31.94 30.16
C GLY A 431 -24.40 -31.40 30.39
N SER A 432 -23.52 -32.18 31.03
CA SER A 432 -22.16 -31.73 31.42
C SER A 432 -21.16 -31.78 30.26
N ALA A 433 -20.06 -31.04 30.41
CA ALA A 433 -18.88 -31.18 29.57
C ALA A 433 -18.15 -32.51 29.82
N ASP A 434 -17.36 -32.93 28.82
CA ASP A 434 -15.99 -33.35 29.09
C ASP A 434 -15.07 -33.07 27.89
N ILE A 435 -13.77 -32.94 28.13
CA ILE A 435 -12.73 -32.69 27.11
C ILE A 435 -11.76 -33.86 27.09
N THR A 436 -11.38 -34.37 25.92
CA THR A 436 -10.24 -35.30 25.82
C THR A 436 -9.51 -35.15 24.49
N CYS A 437 -8.18 -35.03 24.55
CA CYS A 437 -7.31 -34.96 23.38
C CYS A 437 -7.12 -36.34 22.74
N LEU A 438 -6.90 -36.38 21.42
CA LEU A 438 -6.21 -37.49 20.78
C LEU A 438 -4.94 -36.99 20.09
N LEU A 439 -3.79 -37.27 20.70
CA LEU A 439 -2.48 -36.93 20.17
C LEU A 439 -1.92 -38.15 19.42
N VAL A 440 -1.66 -38.01 18.11
CA VAL A 440 -1.03 -39.07 17.32
C VAL A 440 0.49 -38.87 17.32
N CYS A 441 1.21 -39.68 18.09
CA CYS A 441 2.67 -39.69 18.08
C CYS A 441 3.20 -40.36 16.81
N LEU A 442 3.95 -39.62 16.00
CA LEU A 442 4.80 -40.20 14.95
C LEU A 442 6.19 -40.49 15.55
N THR A 443 6.63 -41.74 15.55
CA THR A 443 7.97 -42.12 16.01
C THR A 443 9.00 -41.85 14.92
N LEU A 444 9.81 -40.80 15.06
CA LEU A 444 11.04 -40.61 14.30
C LEU A 444 12.25 -41.00 15.16
N VAL A 445 13.13 -41.84 14.60
CA VAL A 445 14.35 -42.31 15.26
C VAL A 445 15.38 -41.17 15.19
N GLY A 446 15.69 -40.59 16.35
CA GLY A 446 16.78 -39.61 16.46
C GLY A 446 18.16 -40.30 16.29
N PRO A 447 19.08 -39.74 15.49
CA PRO A 447 20.44 -40.27 15.41
C PRO A 447 21.19 -40.05 16.74
N SER A 448 21.94 -41.06 17.18
CA SER A 448 22.76 -40.99 18.39
C SER A 448 23.91 -40.00 18.20
N LEU A 449 23.91 -38.90 18.94
CA LEU A 449 25.05 -37.97 19.00
C LEU A 449 26.26 -38.65 19.66
N GLY A 450 27.32 -38.86 18.89
CA GLY A 450 28.61 -39.32 19.43
C GLY A 450 29.27 -38.25 20.30
N GLN A 451 29.84 -38.66 21.43
CA GLN A 451 30.54 -37.77 22.36
C GLN A 451 31.92 -37.35 21.84
N ASN A 452 31.98 -36.28 21.03
CA ASN A 452 33.23 -35.60 20.70
C ASN A 452 33.64 -34.64 21.84
N ASN A 453 34.15 -35.20 22.94
CA ASN A 453 34.55 -34.51 24.17
C ASN A 453 35.83 -33.63 24.05
N GLY A 454 36.01 -32.94 22.92
CA GLY A 454 37.20 -32.14 22.60
C GLY A 454 36.94 -30.87 21.77
N THR A 455 35.68 -30.44 21.63
CA THR A 455 35.31 -29.19 20.95
C THR A 455 34.94 -28.12 21.97
N LEU A 456 35.28 -26.86 21.68
CA LEU A 456 34.84 -25.70 22.45
C LEU A 456 33.65 -25.07 21.74
N ARG A 457 32.55 -24.85 22.45
CA ARG A 457 31.26 -24.40 21.89
C ARG A 457 30.83 -23.09 22.52
N LEU A 458 30.44 -22.14 21.68
CA LEU A 458 29.82 -20.88 22.09
C LEU A 458 28.36 -20.88 21.62
N GLN A 459 27.43 -20.64 22.55
CA GLN A 459 25.99 -20.68 22.30
C GLN A 459 25.32 -19.43 22.85
N ILE A 460 24.40 -18.83 22.08
CA ILE A 460 23.49 -17.80 22.59
C ILE A 460 22.06 -18.35 22.63
N ALA A 461 21.34 -18.08 23.73
CA ALA A 461 19.97 -18.58 23.95
C ALA A 461 19.04 -17.47 24.49
N PRO A 462 17.79 -17.34 23.98
CA PRO A 462 17.24 -18.04 22.80
C PRO A 462 17.97 -17.63 21.50
N GLN A 463 17.77 -18.39 20.43
CA GLN A 463 18.35 -18.11 19.10
C GLN A 463 17.62 -17.00 18.33
N ASP A 464 16.35 -16.73 18.68
CA ASP A 464 15.57 -15.56 18.22
C ASP A 464 15.12 -14.72 19.42
N VAL A 465 15.23 -13.38 19.32
CA VAL A 465 14.80 -12.48 20.39
C VAL A 465 14.18 -11.17 19.88
N THR A 466 12.88 -11.00 20.12
CA THR A 466 12.19 -9.71 19.87
C THR A 466 12.39 -8.72 21.01
N VAL A 467 12.88 -7.52 20.72
CA VAL A 467 13.10 -6.39 21.64
C VAL A 467 12.22 -5.21 21.18
N ILE A 468 11.83 -4.31 22.09
CA ILE A 468 11.12 -3.06 21.73
C ILE A 468 12.09 -1.88 21.86
N VAL A 469 11.97 -0.88 20.98
CA VAL A 469 12.72 0.39 21.11
C VAL A 469 12.50 0.99 22.51
N GLY A 470 13.58 1.44 23.16
CA GLY A 470 13.58 1.95 24.53
C GLY A 470 13.40 0.90 25.63
N SER A 471 13.29 -0.39 25.29
CA SER A 471 13.12 -1.49 26.26
C SER A 471 14.31 -2.44 26.29
N THR A 472 14.58 -3.00 27.47
CA THR A 472 15.67 -3.97 27.68
C THR A 472 15.14 -5.41 27.73
N LYS A 473 15.84 -6.36 27.09
CA LYS A 473 15.56 -7.80 27.17
C LYS A 473 16.87 -8.59 27.26
N ASN A 474 16.85 -9.71 27.98
CA ASN A 474 18.07 -10.46 28.28
C ASN A 474 18.20 -11.71 27.41
N VAL A 475 19.41 -11.96 26.90
CA VAL A 475 19.84 -13.25 26.32
C VAL A 475 20.87 -13.89 27.24
N THR A 476 21.11 -15.20 27.07
CA THR A 476 22.11 -15.94 27.83
C THR A 476 23.19 -16.47 26.89
N VAL A 477 24.44 -16.13 27.16
CA VAL A 477 25.62 -16.60 26.41
C VAL A 477 26.30 -17.69 27.23
N ARG A 478 26.45 -18.88 26.65
CA ARG A 478 27.06 -20.05 27.29
C ARG A 478 28.32 -20.46 26.55
N LEU A 479 29.41 -20.61 27.30
CA LEU A 479 30.65 -21.22 26.82
C LEU A 479 30.79 -22.61 27.45
N HIS A 480 30.96 -23.64 26.62
CA HIS A 480 30.97 -25.04 27.03
C HIS A 480 32.08 -25.83 26.31
N GLY A 481 32.93 -26.54 27.05
CA GLY A 481 33.94 -27.44 26.49
C GLY A 481 35.34 -27.27 27.10
N ALA A 482 36.36 -27.75 26.39
CA ALA A 482 37.75 -27.69 26.85
C ALA A 482 38.34 -26.27 26.69
N LEU A 483 38.78 -25.66 27.79
CA LEU A 483 39.33 -24.30 27.82
C LEU A 483 40.72 -24.31 28.50
N ALA A 484 41.75 -23.97 27.72
CA ALA A 484 43.15 -24.03 28.14
C ALA A 484 43.81 -22.67 28.42
N GLN A 485 43.21 -21.57 27.95
CA GLN A 485 43.66 -20.19 28.13
C GLN A 485 42.44 -19.29 28.38
N PRO A 486 42.59 -18.08 28.96
CA PRO A 486 41.51 -17.10 29.03
C PRO A 486 41.04 -16.70 27.62
N VAL A 487 39.73 -16.51 27.46
CA VAL A 487 39.14 -16.03 26.20
C VAL A 487 38.15 -14.89 26.47
N THR A 488 38.14 -13.91 25.57
CA THR A 488 37.15 -12.83 25.57
C THR A 488 36.13 -13.10 24.48
N VAL A 489 34.84 -13.03 24.81
CA VAL A 489 33.75 -12.99 23.85
C VAL A 489 33.38 -11.53 23.61
N ASN A 490 33.46 -11.12 22.35
CA ASN A 490 33.14 -9.76 21.89
C ASN A 490 32.03 -9.82 20.83
N PHE A 491 31.19 -8.78 20.73
CA PHE A 491 29.96 -8.85 19.92
C PHE A 491 29.98 -7.89 18.72
N THR A 492 29.39 -8.32 17.60
CA THR A 492 29.13 -7.46 16.44
C THR A 492 27.68 -7.60 15.98
N GLN A 493 27.01 -6.47 15.74
CA GLN A 493 25.68 -6.42 15.11
C GLN A 493 25.88 -6.41 13.59
N THR A 494 25.29 -7.35 12.83
CA THR A 494 25.36 -7.28 11.37
C THR A 494 24.62 -6.04 10.84
N ASN A 495 25.13 -5.43 9.76
CA ASN A 495 24.60 -4.19 9.16
C ASN A 495 24.58 -2.93 10.06
N ALA A 496 25.24 -2.92 11.22
CA ALA A 496 25.40 -1.71 12.03
C ALA A 496 26.75 -1.02 11.78
N THR A 497 26.74 0.30 11.65
CA THR A 497 27.95 1.15 11.75
C THR A 497 28.06 1.75 13.15
N ALA A 498 29.27 2.14 13.56
CA ALA A 498 29.51 2.72 14.89
C ALA A 498 28.65 3.99 15.09
N GLY A 499 27.87 4.02 16.17
CA GLY A 499 26.90 5.10 16.43
C GLY A 499 25.53 4.93 15.75
N ASN A 500 25.35 3.91 14.92
CA ASN A 500 24.12 3.62 14.17
C ASN A 500 23.55 2.22 14.50
N GLU A 501 23.71 1.83 15.76
CA GLU A 501 23.43 0.50 16.32
C GLU A 501 21.92 0.27 16.53
N TYR A 502 21.46 -0.97 16.34
CA TYR A 502 20.07 -1.37 16.60
C TYR A 502 19.81 -1.61 18.08
N ILE A 503 20.82 -2.10 18.81
CA ILE A 503 20.77 -2.30 20.28
C ILE A 503 22.01 -1.73 20.97
N LYS A 504 21.88 -1.50 22.28
CA LYS A 504 23.02 -1.34 23.20
C LYS A 504 23.16 -2.58 24.09
N LEU A 505 24.39 -3.08 24.22
CA LEU A 505 24.74 -4.27 25.00
C LEU A 505 25.16 -3.89 26.43
N ASN A 506 24.80 -4.70 27.42
CA ASN A 506 25.34 -4.62 28.77
C ASN A 506 25.42 -6.01 29.46
N PRO A 507 26.63 -6.53 29.79
CA PRO A 507 27.95 -5.98 29.45
C PRO A 507 28.23 -6.06 27.94
N ALA A 508 29.16 -5.24 27.45
CA ALA A 508 29.54 -5.19 26.02
C ALA A 508 30.61 -6.22 25.61
N MET A 509 31.29 -6.84 26.59
CA MET A 509 32.23 -7.95 26.40
C MET A 509 32.08 -8.93 27.57
N LEU A 510 32.49 -10.18 27.39
CA LEU A 510 32.52 -11.21 28.43
C LEU A 510 33.90 -11.86 28.50
N GLU A 511 34.45 -12.03 29.69
CA GLU A 511 35.71 -12.76 29.91
C GLU A 511 35.44 -14.13 30.56
N PHE A 512 36.04 -15.18 29.99
CA PHE A 512 35.96 -16.55 30.51
C PHE A 512 37.37 -17.06 30.83
N ASN A 513 37.60 -17.34 32.11
CA ASN A 513 38.88 -17.85 32.61
C ASN A 513 38.89 -19.39 32.68
N PRO A 514 40.03 -20.07 32.39
CA PRO A 514 40.11 -21.52 32.39
C PRO A 514 39.99 -22.08 33.82
N PRO A 515 39.01 -22.97 34.10
CA PRO A 515 38.87 -23.59 35.41
C PRO A 515 39.96 -24.66 35.65
N PRO A 516 40.21 -25.09 36.92
CA PRO A 516 41.23 -26.11 37.23
C PRO A 516 41.03 -27.45 36.52
N SER A 517 39.79 -27.79 36.15
CA SER A 517 39.40 -28.95 35.34
C SER A 517 39.83 -28.89 33.87
N ARG A 518 40.23 -27.70 33.37
CA ARG A 518 40.33 -27.33 31.94
C ARG A 518 39.04 -27.56 31.14
N PHE A 519 37.90 -27.74 31.82
CA PHE A 519 36.59 -27.91 31.21
C PHE A 519 35.63 -26.88 31.79
N ILE A 520 35.14 -25.97 30.95
CA ILE A 520 34.22 -24.89 31.33
C ILE A 520 32.79 -25.24 30.91
N ASP A 521 31.83 -24.86 31.74
CA ASP A 521 30.41 -24.83 31.41
C ASP A 521 29.75 -23.67 32.16
N LEU A 522 29.76 -22.47 31.56
CA LEU A 522 29.38 -21.23 32.25
C LEU A 522 28.47 -20.38 31.37
N SER A 523 27.39 -19.87 31.98
CA SER A 523 26.35 -19.08 31.31
C SER A 523 26.24 -17.68 31.92
N VAL A 524 26.38 -16.64 31.11
CA VAL A 524 26.27 -15.23 31.52
C VAL A 524 25.08 -14.57 30.82
N ARG A 525 24.36 -13.68 31.52
CA ARG A 525 23.27 -12.90 30.92
C ARG A 525 23.80 -11.60 30.32
N VAL A 526 23.41 -11.31 29.09
CA VAL A 526 23.66 -10.04 28.40
C VAL A 526 22.33 -9.34 28.17
N SER A 527 22.28 -8.06 28.54
CA SER A 527 21.10 -7.21 28.38
C SER A 527 21.17 -6.49 27.03
N LEU A 528 20.11 -6.58 26.24
CA LEU A 528 19.93 -5.92 24.96
C LEU A 528 18.90 -4.79 25.12
N LEU A 529 19.33 -3.53 25.04
CA LEU A 529 18.44 -2.35 25.02
C LEU A 529 18.16 -1.96 23.57
N GLY A 530 16.90 -1.96 23.14
CA GLY A 530 16.52 -1.54 21.78
C GLY A 530 16.73 -0.04 21.55
N LEU A 531 17.46 0.34 20.50
CA LEU A 531 17.73 1.73 20.10
C LEU A 531 16.93 2.13 18.85
N ARG A 532 16.99 1.32 17.79
CA ARG A 532 16.26 1.51 16.53
C ARG A 532 15.61 0.20 16.12
N ALA A 533 14.44 0.28 15.48
CA ALA A 533 13.82 -0.87 14.81
C ALA A 533 14.73 -1.47 13.72
N GLY A 534 14.48 -2.73 13.39
CA GLY A 534 15.25 -3.48 12.40
C GLY A 534 15.53 -4.92 12.84
N ILE A 535 16.04 -5.71 11.91
CA ILE A 535 16.41 -7.12 12.11
C ILE A 535 17.89 -7.28 11.77
N PHE A 536 18.63 -7.93 12.66
CA PHE A 536 20.06 -8.21 12.50
C PHE A 536 20.45 -9.46 13.28
N ASP A 537 21.63 -10.00 12.97
CA ASP A 537 22.25 -11.07 13.74
C ASP A 537 23.32 -10.47 14.66
N LEU A 538 23.20 -10.75 15.95
CA LEU A 538 24.22 -10.44 16.95
C LEU A 538 25.20 -11.61 16.99
N LEU A 539 26.35 -11.45 16.32
CA LEU A 539 27.42 -12.43 16.31
C LEU A 539 28.30 -12.25 17.55
N ALA A 540 28.78 -13.36 18.13
CA ALA A 540 29.72 -13.37 19.24
C ALA A 540 31.02 -14.07 18.83
N HIS A 541 32.13 -13.32 18.87
CA HIS A 541 33.45 -13.74 18.40
C HIS A 541 34.36 -14.04 19.59
N LEU A 542 35.16 -15.11 19.48
CA LEU A 542 36.17 -15.46 20.49
C LEU A 542 37.54 -14.88 20.15
N LEU A 543 38.17 -14.24 21.15
CA LEU A 543 39.51 -13.69 21.06
C LEU A 543 40.40 -14.30 22.16
N PRO A 544 41.67 -14.64 21.87
CA PRO A 544 42.37 -14.47 20.59
C PRO A 544 42.09 -15.61 19.59
N SER A 545 42.03 -15.29 18.29
CA SER A 545 41.67 -16.20 17.18
C SER A 545 42.66 -17.33 16.87
N ASN A 546 43.81 -17.40 17.54
CA ASN A 546 44.99 -18.14 17.06
C ASN A 546 45.29 -19.44 17.82
N SER A 547 44.31 -20.04 18.52
CA SER A 547 44.46 -21.32 19.23
C SER A 547 44.36 -22.52 18.28
N THR A 548 45.46 -22.87 17.62
CA THR A 548 45.58 -23.88 16.54
C THR A 548 45.34 -25.35 16.96
N THR A 549 44.67 -25.62 18.08
CA THR A 549 44.53 -26.96 18.68
C THR A 549 43.13 -27.32 19.18
N THR A 550 42.12 -26.47 19.00
CA THR A 550 40.71 -26.80 19.31
C THR A 550 39.81 -26.49 18.13
N LEU A 551 39.01 -27.49 17.72
CA LEU A 551 37.89 -27.27 16.80
C LEU A 551 36.80 -26.46 17.54
N LEU A 552 36.62 -25.22 17.09
CA LEU A 552 35.58 -24.32 17.55
C LEU A 552 34.26 -24.61 16.82
N ASP A 553 33.19 -24.78 17.59
CA ASP A 553 31.83 -24.95 17.09
C ASP A 553 31.06 -23.64 17.31
N GLU A 554 31.15 -22.77 16.31
CA GLU A 554 30.49 -21.44 16.30
C GLU A 554 29.07 -21.51 15.71
N GLY A 555 28.54 -22.71 15.41
CA GLY A 555 27.24 -22.89 14.75
C GLY A 555 26.02 -22.36 15.52
N GLN A 556 26.20 -21.95 16.78
CA GLN A 556 25.20 -21.26 17.61
C GLN A 556 25.76 -20.01 18.32
N ALA A 557 26.91 -19.48 17.86
CA ALA A 557 27.57 -18.30 18.40
C ALA A 557 26.92 -16.97 17.97
N PHE A 558 25.64 -17.01 17.58
CA PHE A 558 24.85 -15.84 17.23
C PHE A 558 23.44 -15.92 17.82
N VAL A 559 22.77 -14.78 17.88
CA VAL A 559 21.32 -14.68 18.13
C VAL A 559 20.73 -13.68 17.15
N ARG A 560 19.60 -14.04 16.54
CA ARG A 560 18.81 -13.11 15.72
C ARG A 560 18.02 -12.18 16.61
N VAL A 561 18.21 -10.87 16.42
CA VAL A 561 17.53 -9.83 17.18
C VAL A 561 16.56 -9.09 16.26
N THR A 562 15.30 -9.04 16.67
CA THR A 562 14.25 -8.26 15.99
C THR A 562 13.86 -7.10 16.90
N VAL A 563 14.22 -5.87 16.53
CA VAL A 563 13.81 -4.68 17.28
C VAL A 563 12.55 -4.10 16.62
N ALA A 564 11.48 -3.97 17.41
CA ALA A 564 10.19 -3.49 16.95
C ALA A 564 9.82 -2.14 17.57
N LYS A 565 9.02 -1.34 16.87
CA LYS A 565 8.58 -0.01 17.35
C LYS A 565 7.54 -0.12 18.47
N SER A 566 6.60 -1.06 18.42
CA SER A 566 5.63 -1.27 19.52
C SER A 566 5.02 -2.67 19.60
N TRP A 567 4.82 -3.18 20.82
CA TRP A 567 3.97 -4.35 21.11
C TRP A 567 2.53 -4.21 20.60
N GLN A 568 1.97 -3.00 20.56
CA GLN A 568 0.60 -2.76 20.10
C GLN A 568 0.47 -3.05 18.59
N LEU A 569 1.52 -2.74 17.81
CA LEU A 569 1.58 -3.01 16.38
C LEU A 569 1.77 -4.52 16.10
N ILE A 570 2.57 -5.21 16.92
CA ILE A 570 2.68 -6.68 16.88
C ILE A 570 1.31 -7.33 17.13
N ALA A 571 0.60 -6.89 18.18
CA ALA A 571 -0.73 -7.40 18.51
C ALA A 571 -1.77 -7.11 17.41
N ALA A 572 -1.76 -5.89 16.85
CA ALA A 572 -2.63 -5.50 15.74
C ALA A 572 -2.35 -6.36 14.49
N SER A 573 -1.09 -6.50 14.08
CA SER A 573 -0.67 -7.34 12.95
C SER A 573 -1.08 -8.81 13.14
N SER A 574 -0.92 -9.37 14.35
CA SER A 574 -1.38 -10.72 14.67
C SER A 574 -2.91 -10.85 14.54
N THR A 575 -3.66 -9.88 15.07
CA THR A 575 -5.14 -9.85 15.00
C THR A 575 -5.64 -9.75 13.56
N ILE A 576 -5.03 -8.88 12.75
CA ILE A 576 -5.33 -8.72 11.32
C ILE A 576 -4.94 -9.99 10.55
N GLY A 577 -3.84 -10.64 10.94
CA GLY A 577 -3.39 -11.93 10.42
C GLY A 577 -4.44 -13.04 10.57
N TRP A 578 -4.96 -13.21 11.78
CA TRP A 578 -6.04 -14.16 12.04
C TRP A 578 -7.36 -13.74 11.38
N ALA A 579 -7.64 -12.44 11.23
CA ALA A 579 -8.83 -11.95 10.54
C ALA A 579 -8.84 -12.31 9.04
N TYR A 580 -7.72 -12.11 8.31
CA TYR A 580 -7.68 -12.55 6.91
C TYR A 580 -7.67 -14.06 6.77
N PHE A 581 -6.95 -14.78 7.65
CA PHE A 581 -6.98 -16.24 7.68
C PHE A 581 -8.41 -16.76 7.80
N LEU A 582 -9.22 -16.18 8.69
CA LEU A 582 -10.62 -16.57 8.86
C LEU A 582 -11.45 -16.23 7.62
N ALA A 583 -11.31 -15.02 7.05
CA ALA A 583 -12.05 -14.61 5.84
C ALA A 583 -11.74 -15.53 4.64
N TRP A 584 -10.46 -15.74 4.33
CA TRP A 584 -10.00 -16.64 3.27
C TRP A 584 -10.28 -18.13 3.55
N THR A 585 -10.36 -18.54 4.81
CA THR A 585 -10.83 -19.89 5.17
C THR A 585 -12.33 -20.03 4.92
N TRP A 586 -13.11 -19.00 5.22
CA TRP A 586 -14.57 -19.03 5.10
C TRP A 586 -15.11 -18.85 3.68
N SER A 587 -14.37 -18.22 2.77
CA SER A 587 -14.82 -17.93 1.40
C SER A 587 -15.26 -19.18 0.60
N PHE A 588 -14.56 -20.30 0.77
CA PHE A 588 -14.89 -21.56 0.08
C PHE A 588 -16.28 -22.12 0.46
N TRP A 589 -16.72 -21.95 1.71
CA TRP A 589 -17.92 -22.62 2.23
C TRP A 589 -19.24 -22.17 1.59
N PRO A 590 -19.50 -20.86 1.33
CA PRO A 590 -20.62 -20.41 0.50
C PRO A 590 -20.76 -21.14 -0.83
N GLN A 591 -19.68 -21.33 -1.61
CA GLN A 591 -19.76 -22.05 -2.89
C GLN A 591 -20.01 -23.55 -2.70
N ILE A 592 -19.34 -24.18 -1.73
CA ILE A 592 -19.57 -25.60 -1.38
C ILE A 592 -21.03 -25.83 -0.98
N TRP A 593 -21.61 -24.90 -0.20
CA TRP A 593 -23.00 -24.96 0.23
C TRP A 593 -23.98 -24.67 -0.91
N GLU A 594 -23.72 -23.66 -1.75
CA GLU A 594 -24.57 -23.31 -2.90
C GLU A 594 -24.61 -24.42 -3.96
N ASN A 595 -23.50 -25.14 -4.16
CA ASN A 595 -23.47 -26.35 -4.98
C ASN A 595 -24.32 -27.47 -4.38
N ARG A 596 -24.18 -27.72 -3.07
CA ARG A 596 -24.95 -28.75 -2.33
C ARG A 596 -26.45 -28.45 -2.31
N ALA A 597 -26.83 -27.20 -2.06
CA ALA A 597 -28.22 -26.76 -1.94
C ALA A 597 -28.98 -26.84 -3.28
N ARG A 598 -28.27 -26.69 -4.41
CA ARG A 598 -28.83 -26.84 -5.76
C ARG A 598 -28.66 -28.24 -6.38
N ALA A 599 -27.90 -29.13 -5.72
CA ALA A 599 -27.39 -30.38 -6.30
C ALA A 599 -26.71 -30.20 -7.69
N SER A 600 -26.13 -29.02 -7.93
CA SER A 600 -25.63 -28.59 -9.24
C SER A 600 -24.40 -27.69 -9.10
N VAL A 601 -23.42 -27.89 -9.98
CA VAL A 601 -22.23 -27.04 -10.16
C VAL A 601 -22.33 -26.16 -11.41
N VAL A 602 -23.48 -26.12 -12.09
CA VAL A 602 -23.73 -25.21 -13.22
C VAL A 602 -23.56 -23.76 -12.74
N GLY A 603 -22.74 -22.99 -13.46
CA GLY A 603 -22.34 -21.62 -13.12
C GLY A 603 -20.94 -21.50 -12.52
N LEU A 604 -20.37 -22.58 -11.98
CA LEU A 604 -18.97 -22.63 -11.52
C LEU A 604 -18.04 -23.03 -12.67
N SER A 605 -17.10 -22.16 -13.03
CA SER A 605 -16.17 -22.39 -14.13
C SER A 605 -15.15 -23.48 -13.80
N PHE A 606 -15.11 -24.53 -14.63
CA PHE A 606 -14.18 -25.64 -14.46
C PHE A 606 -12.72 -25.20 -14.65
N ASP A 607 -12.46 -24.22 -15.51
CA ASP A 607 -11.14 -23.61 -15.69
C ASP A 607 -10.67 -22.91 -14.40
N TYR A 608 -11.54 -22.10 -13.79
CA TYR A 608 -11.28 -21.47 -12.49
C TYR A 608 -10.95 -22.54 -11.44
N LEU A 609 -11.76 -23.60 -11.37
CA LEU A 609 -11.59 -24.65 -10.37
C LEU A 609 -10.27 -25.42 -10.53
N THR A 610 -9.92 -25.85 -11.76
CA THR A 610 -8.66 -26.58 -12.00
C THR A 610 -7.43 -25.71 -11.77
N LEU A 611 -7.47 -24.44 -12.19
CA LEU A 611 -6.37 -23.51 -11.96
C LEU A 611 -6.24 -23.18 -10.46
N ASN A 612 -7.35 -22.94 -9.76
CA ASN A 612 -7.32 -22.62 -8.33
C ASN A 612 -6.76 -23.78 -7.49
N PHE A 613 -7.16 -25.04 -7.78
CA PHE A 613 -6.58 -26.22 -7.13
C PHE A 613 -5.07 -26.32 -7.36
N LEU A 614 -4.61 -26.25 -8.63
CA LEU A 614 -3.18 -26.30 -8.95
C LEU A 614 -2.40 -25.21 -8.20
N GLY A 615 -2.89 -23.97 -8.22
CA GLY A 615 -2.27 -22.88 -7.49
C GLY A 615 -2.19 -23.14 -5.99
N HIS A 616 -3.30 -23.53 -5.33
CA HIS A 616 -3.28 -23.81 -3.89
C HIS A 616 -2.39 -24.98 -3.52
N ALA A 617 -2.26 -26.02 -4.36
CA ALA A 617 -1.30 -27.10 -4.15
C ALA A 617 0.16 -26.60 -4.19
N MET A 618 0.52 -25.77 -5.17
CA MET A 618 1.86 -25.17 -5.27
C MET A 618 2.17 -24.25 -4.09
N TYR A 619 1.20 -23.42 -3.66
CA TYR A 619 1.35 -22.53 -2.51
C TYR A 619 1.46 -23.30 -1.18
N CYS A 620 0.69 -24.37 -1.03
CA CYS A 620 0.80 -25.26 0.12
C CYS A 620 2.19 -25.92 0.20
N ALA A 621 2.74 -26.37 -0.94
CA ALA A 621 4.09 -26.93 -0.98
C ALA A 621 5.16 -25.89 -0.57
N PHE A 622 5.07 -24.65 -1.08
CA PHE A 622 5.94 -23.53 -0.67
C PHE A 622 5.83 -23.23 0.84
N ASN A 623 4.61 -22.99 1.34
CA ASN A 623 4.39 -22.64 2.75
C ASN A 623 4.85 -23.76 3.69
N CYS A 624 4.46 -25.00 3.44
CA CYS A 624 4.87 -26.15 4.26
C CYS A 624 6.40 -26.34 4.26
N ALA A 625 7.07 -26.16 3.12
CA ALA A 625 8.52 -26.30 3.03
C ALA A 625 9.25 -25.18 3.79
N LEU A 626 8.88 -23.91 3.56
CA LEU A 626 9.54 -22.76 4.19
C LEU A 626 9.22 -22.63 5.70
N PHE A 627 8.13 -23.24 6.17
CA PHE A 627 7.77 -23.27 7.59
C PHE A 627 8.36 -24.46 8.38
N TRP A 628 8.50 -25.66 7.78
CA TRP A 628 8.99 -26.85 8.48
C TRP A 628 10.40 -27.33 8.09
N SER A 629 10.96 -26.91 6.96
CA SER A 629 12.28 -27.39 6.51
C SER A 629 13.40 -26.44 6.93
N SER A 630 14.14 -26.81 7.97
CA SER A 630 15.27 -26.02 8.49
C SER A 630 16.39 -25.78 7.47
N SER A 631 16.54 -26.66 6.46
CA SER A 631 17.48 -26.44 5.35
C SER A 631 17.02 -25.34 4.39
N VAL A 632 15.73 -25.32 4.02
CA VAL A 632 15.14 -24.26 3.17
C VAL A 632 15.12 -22.93 3.92
N GLN A 633 14.91 -22.95 5.24
CA GLN A 633 15.04 -21.77 6.10
C GLN A 633 16.48 -21.25 6.14
N ALA A 634 17.48 -22.12 6.30
CA ALA A 634 18.90 -21.74 6.25
C ALA A 634 19.31 -21.17 4.87
N GLU A 635 18.79 -21.72 3.77
CA GLU A 635 18.96 -21.16 2.43
C GLU A 635 18.30 -19.77 2.32
N TYR A 636 17.06 -19.61 2.79
CA TYR A 636 16.32 -18.35 2.77
C TYR A 636 17.03 -17.25 3.57
N LEU A 637 17.52 -17.57 4.77
CA LEU A 637 18.19 -16.63 5.66
C LEU A 637 19.61 -16.27 5.19
N ARG A 638 20.30 -17.17 4.49
CA ARG A 638 21.56 -16.83 3.78
C ARG A 638 21.32 -15.83 2.64
N ARG A 639 20.18 -15.93 1.95
CA ARG A 639 19.80 -15.02 0.85
C ARG A 639 19.22 -13.70 1.34
N ASN A 640 18.54 -13.69 2.48
CA ASN A 640 17.88 -12.53 3.08
C ASN A 640 18.37 -12.29 4.52
N PRO A 641 19.60 -11.78 4.74
CA PRO A 641 20.16 -11.64 6.08
C PRO A 641 19.39 -10.68 7.01
N ARG A 642 18.56 -9.80 6.45
CA ARG A 642 17.70 -8.84 7.16
C ARG A 642 16.24 -9.30 7.30
N GLY A 643 15.82 -10.35 6.59
CA GLY A 643 14.42 -10.78 6.55
C GLY A 643 14.05 -11.74 7.69
N LEU A 644 12.82 -11.62 8.18
CA LEU A 644 12.15 -12.71 8.91
C LEU A 644 11.73 -13.82 7.93
N ILE A 645 11.54 -15.05 8.41
CA ILE A 645 10.89 -16.10 7.61
C ILE A 645 9.44 -15.64 7.34
N PRO A 646 9.02 -15.43 6.07
CA PRO A 646 7.80 -14.67 5.76
C PRO A 646 6.51 -15.48 5.95
N VAL A 647 6.61 -16.81 5.94
CA VAL A 647 5.49 -17.72 6.09
C VAL A 647 5.19 -17.93 7.57
N LEU A 648 3.98 -17.53 7.99
CA LEU A 648 3.48 -17.73 9.35
C LEU A 648 2.60 -18.99 9.44
N ALA A 649 2.34 -19.46 10.66
CA ALA A 649 1.54 -20.67 10.91
C ALA A 649 0.11 -20.57 10.31
N ASN A 650 -0.47 -19.37 10.26
CA ASN A 650 -1.77 -19.12 9.63
C ASN A 650 -1.71 -19.20 8.08
N ASP A 651 -0.57 -18.90 7.45
CA ASP A 651 -0.40 -19.04 5.99
C ASP A 651 -0.29 -20.53 5.60
N VAL A 652 0.38 -21.34 6.42
CA VAL A 652 0.39 -22.81 6.30
C VAL A 652 -1.03 -23.36 6.46
N ALA A 653 -1.72 -23.01 7.55
CA ALA A 653 -3.08 -23.47 7.84
C ALA A 653 -4.08 -23.10 6.73
N PHE A 654 -4.03 -21.87 6.21
CA PHE A 654 -4.84 -21.44 5.07
C PHE A 654 -4.55 -22.28 3.82
N SER A 655 -3.27 -22.47 3.48
CA SER A 655 -2.88 -23.18 2.27
C SER A 655 -3.33 -24.65 2.28
N LEU A 656 -3.23 -25.33 3.42
CA LEU A 656 -3.75 -26.69 3.65
C LEU A 656 -5.27 -26.75 3.52
N HIS A 657 -6.00 -25.83 4.20
CA HIS A 657 -7.45 -25.77 4.11
C HIS A 657 -7.93 -25.51 2.68
N ALA A 658 -7.26 -24.62 1.94
CA ALA A 658 -7.63 -24.29 0.57
C ALA A 658 -7.43 -25.47 -0.41
N VAL A 659 -6.40 -26.29 -0.23
CA VAL A 659 -6.24 -27.55 -1.00
C VAL A 659 -7.37 -28.53 -0.68
N PHE A 660 -7.74 -28.68 0.60
CA PHE A 660 -8.87 -29.51 1.00
C PHE A 660 -10.21 -29.02 0.42
N ALA A 661 -10.55 -27.74 0.60
CA ALA A 661 -11.79 -27.14 0.10
C ALA A 661 -11.89 -27.15 -1.44
N THR A 662 -10.79 -26.92 -2.16
CA THR A 662 -10.78 -27.06 -3.64
C THR A 662 -10.92 -28.52 -4.08
N THR A 663 -10.38 -29.48 -3.31
CA THR A 663 -10.62 -30.91 -3.54
C THR A 663 -12.10 -31.27 -3.33
N LEU A 664 -12.77 -30.72 -2.31
CA LEU A 664 -14.22 -30.92 -2.10
C LEU A 664 -15.05 -30.35 -3.27
N LEU A 665 -14.71 -29.15 -3.75
CA LEU A 665 -15.37 -28.54 -4.93
C LEU A 665 -15.17 -29.37 -6.20
N ILE A 666 -13.99 -29.97 -6.39
CA ILE A 666 -13.72 -30.92 -7.48
C ILE A 666 -14.57 -32.19 -7.30
N GLY A 667 -14.68 -32.73 -6.08
CA GLY A 667 -15.56 -33.85 -5.75
C GLY A 667 -17.02 -33.59 -6.11
N GLN A 668 -17.55 -32.40 -5.80
CA GLN A 668 -18.90 -31.99 -6.19
C GLN A 668 -19.11 -32.01 -7.72
N CYS A 669 -18.09 -31.74 -8.54
CA CYS A 669 -18.18 -31.80 -10.00
C CYS A 669 -18.28 -33.23 -10.58
N PHE A 670 -18.12 -34.26 -9.74
CA PHE A 670 -18.44 -35.66 -10.07
C PHE A 670 -19.81 -36.10 -9.55
N CYS A 671 -20.29 -35.52 -8.44
CA CYS A 671 -21.53 -35.93 -7.77
C CYS A 671 -22.78 -35.14 -8.18
N TYR A 672 -22.63 -33.94 -8.72
CA TYR A 672 -23.71 -32.99 -8.99
C TYR A 672 -23.85 -32.64 -10.47
N GLU A 673 -25.01 -32.10 -10.86
CA GLU A 673 -25.27 -31.74 -12.25
C GLU A 673 -24.33 -30.62 -12.72
N ARG A 674 -23.75 -30.81 -13.92
CA ARG A 674 -22.69 -29.95 -14.48
C ARG A 674 -22.96 -29.39 -15.87
N GLY A 675 -24.12 -29.71 -16.45
CA GLY A 675 -24.44 -29.41 -17.85
C GLY A 675 -23.32 -29.83 -18.81
N GLN A 676 -23.03 -28.96 -19.79
CA GLN A 676 -21.96 -29.15 -20.78
C GLN A 676 -20.60 -28.51 -20.39
N GLN A 677 -20.39 -28.18 -19.10
CA GLN A 677 -19.15 -27.54 -18.64
C GLN A 677 -17.93 -28.48 -18.80
N LYS A 678 -16.85 -27.96 -19.39
CA LYS A 678 -15.60 -28.69 -19.72
C LYS A 678 -14.40 -27.76 -19.54
N VAL A 679 -13.23 -28.32 -19.20
CA VAL A 679 -11.98 -27.55 -19.11
C VAL A 679 -11.52 -27.14 -20.51
N SER A 680 -11.28 -25.84 -20.72
CA SER A 680 -10.91 -25.27 -22.01
C SER A 680 -9.53 -25.75 -22.48
N TYR A 681 -9.24 -25.52 -23.77
CA TYR A 681 -7.90 -25.76 -24.30
C TYR A 681 -6.89 -24.76 -23.70
N THR A 682 -7.31 -23.52 -23.41
CA THR A 682 -6.47 -22.48 -22.79
C THR A 682 -6.07 -22.85 -21.37
N ALA A 683 -7.00 -23.31 -20.53
CA ALA A 683 -6.68 -23.74 -19.16
C ALA A 683 -5.78 -24.99 -19.17
N ARG A 684 -6.01 -25.95 -20.08
CA ARG A 684 -5.10 -27.09 -20.28
C ARG A 684 -3.71 -26.66 -20.71
N ALA A 685 -3.58 -25.76 -21.68
CA ALA A 685 -2.29 -25.23 -22.13
C ALA A 685 -1.53 -24.51 -21.00
N LEU A 686 -2.21 -23.68 -20.20
CA LEU A 686 -1.61 -23.04 -19.02
C LEU A 686 -1.14 -24.07 -17.99
N MET A 687 -1.94 -25.09 -17.68
CA MET A 687 -1.52 -26.18 -16.78
C MET A 687 -0.32 -26.96 -17.33
N THR A 688 -0.25 -27.20 -18.65
CA THR A 688 0.93 -27.81 -19.29
C THR A 688 2.16 -26.92 -19.18
N VAL A 689 2.05 -25.60 -19.40
CA VAL A 689 3.17 -24.66 -19.25
C VAL A 689 3.67 -24.63 -17.80
N PHE A 690 2.79 -24.51 -16.81
CA PHE A 690 3.20 -24.56 -15.40
C PHE A 690 3.78 -25.94 -15.01
N GLY A 691 3.26 -27.03 -15.57
CA GLY A 691 3.81 -28.37 -15.42
C GLY A 691 5.21 -28.54 -16.02
N LEU A 692 5.50 -27.87 -17.15
CA LEU A 692 6.84 -27.83 -17.75
C LEU A 692 7.81 -26.99 -16.92
N VAL A 693 7.39 -25.83 -16.40
CA VAL A 693 8.20 -25.00 -15.48
C VAL A 693 8.52 -25.77 -14.19
N LEU A 694 7.54 -26.51 -13.66
CA LEU A 694 7.73 -27.40 -12.52
C LEU A 694 8.72 -28.53 -12.84
N LEU A 695 8.56 -29.21 -13.98
CA LEU A 695 9.47 -30.28 -14.41
C LEU A 695 10.91 -29.78 -14.59
N ILE A 696 11.10 -28.63 -15.23
CA ILE A 696 12.42 -27.99 -15.41
C ILE A 696 13.01 -27.62 -14.04
N SER A 697 12.22 -27.05 -13.13
CA SER A 697 12.67 -26.71 -11.77
C SER A 697 13.08 -27.97 -10.97
N SER A 698 12.32 -29.06 -11.10
CA SER A 698 12.64 -30.36 -10.49
C SER A 698 13.94 -30.96 -11.04
N VAL A 699 14.21 -30.81 -12.35
CA VAL A 699 15.48 -31.24 -12.95
C VAL A 699 16.63 -30.37 -12.43
N LEU A 700 16.48 -29.05 -12.41
CA LEU A 700 17.54 -28.12 -11.98
C LEU A 700 17.91 -28.25 -10.50
N VAL A 701 16.96 -28.56 -9.60
CA VAL A 701 17.27 -28.86 -8.21
C VAL A 701 17.90 -30.27 -8.06
N ALA A 702 17.47 -31.25 -8.87
CA ALA A 702 18.06 -32.59 -8.88
C ALA A 702 19.49 -32.63 -9.45
N THR A 703 19.86 -31.71 -10.37
CA THR A 703 21.23 -31.53 -10.87
C THR A 703 22.08 -30.63 -9.97
N GLY A 704 21.58 -30.19 -8.82
CA GLY A 704 22.28 -29.27 -7.91
C GLY A 704 22.54 -27.88 -8.51
N THR A 705 21.81 -27.51 -9.56
CA THR A 705 21.92 -26.22 -10.27
C THR A 705 21.06 -25.14 -9.61
N TYR A 706 19.96 -25.55 -8.97
CA TYR A 706 19.12 -24.74 -8.09
C TYR A 706 19.26 -25.20 -6.63
N LEU A 707 19.06 -24.28 -5.69
CA LEU A 707 18.80 -24.62 -4.29
C LEU A 707 17.35 -25.08 -4.11
N TRP A 708 17.04 -25.74 -2.98
CA TRP A 708 15.65 -26.12 -2.70
C TRP A 708 14.74 -24.90 -2.55
N LEU A 709 15.28 -23.80 -2.01
CA LEU A 709 14.62 -22.51 -1.96
C LEU A 709 14.18 -21.99 -3.34
N ASP A 710 15.02 -22.09 -4.37
CA ASP A 710 14.68 -21.62 -5.72
C ASP A 710 13.54 -22.44 -6.32
N PHE A 711 13.56 -23.76 -6.11
CA PHE A 711 12.46 -24.65 -6.48
C PHE A 711 11.15 -24.24 -5.79
N PHE A 712 11.17 -24.00 -4.47
CA PHE A 712 9.98 -23.61 -3.72
C PHE A 712 9.48 -22.20 -4.09
N TYR A 713 10.37 -21.24 -4.35
CA TYR A 713 9.99 -19.93 -4.89
C TYR A 713 9.27 -20.05 -6.23
N ASN A 714 9.72 -20.92 -7.14
CA ASN A 714 9.03 -21.16 -8.41
C ASN A 714 7.59 -21.67 -8.19
N LEU A 715 7.32 -22.45 -7.15
CA LEU A 715 5.95 -22.86 -6.80
C LEU A 715 5.09 -21.66 -6.36
N SER A 716 5.68 -20.74 -5.59
CA SER A 716 5.03 -19.49 -5.14
C SER A 716 4.73 -18.54 -6.32
N TYR A 717 5.68 -18.38 -7.26
CA TYR A 717 5.46 -17.62 -8.49
C TYR A 717 4.41 -18.26 -9.41
N ILE A 718 4.35 -19.60 -9.49
CA ILE A 718 3.28 -20.33 -10.18
C ILE A 718 1.91 -20.03 -9.52
N LYS A 719 1.81 -20.03 -8.18
CA LYS A 719 0.57 -19.62 -7.48
C LYS A 719 0.16 -18.19 -7.82
N LEU A 720 1.12 -17.25 -7.83
CA LEU A 720 0.85 -15.84 -8.12
C LEU A 720 0.32 -15.66 -9.56
N ALA A 721 1.02 -16.23 -10.55
CA ALA A 721 0.59 -16.21 -11.96
C ALA A 721 -0.77 -16.89 -12.16
N ILE A 722 -1.00 -18.05 -11.54
CA ILE A 722 -2.30 -18.73 -11.55
C ILE A 722 -3.40 -17.85 -10.98
N THR A 723 -3.14 -17.07 -9.92
CA THR A 723 -4.16 -16.23 -9.27
C THR A 723 -4.57 -15.06 -10.17
N PHE A 724 -3.64 -14.50 -10.95
CA PHE A 724 -3.96 -13.52 -11.99
C PHE A 724 -4.86 -14.10 -13.10
N PHE A 725 -4.63 -15.35 -13.53
CA PHE A 725 -5.40 -15.94 -14.65
C PHE A 725 -6.70 -16.63 -14.23
N LYS A 726 -6.79 -17.28 -13.06
CA LYS A 726 -7.89 -18.20 -12.68
C LYS A 726 -9.27 -17.55 -12.70
N TYR A 727 -9.36 -16.26 -12.38
CA TYR A 727 -10.63 -15.54 -12.26
C TYR A 727 -11.21 -15.14 -13.63
N ILE A 728 -10.37 -14.98 -14.67
CA ILE A 728 -10.80 -14.54 -16.01
C ILE A 728 -11.84 -15.52 -16.62
N PRO A 729 -11.64 -16.86 -16.60
CA PRO A 729 -12.67 -17.81 -17.05
C PRO A 729 -14.02 -17.71 -16.33
N GLN A 730 -14.06 -17.37 -15.03
CA GLN A 730 -15.31 -17.17 -14.31
C GLN A 730 -15.99 -15.87 -14.73
N ALA A 731 -15.22 -14.78 -14.88
CA ALA A 731 -15.75 -13.49 -15.35
C ALA A 731 -16.30 -13.60 -16.78
N VAL A 732 -15.64 -14.36 -17.66
CA VAL A 732 -16.13 -14.66 -19.02
C VAL A 732 -17.35 -15.57 -19.00
N LEU A 733 -17.43 -16.56 -18.09
CA LEU A 733 -18.60 -17.42 -17.95
C LEU A 733 -19.85 -16.62 -17.52
N ASN A 734 -19.71 -15.78 -16.49
CA ASN A 734 -20.76 -14.85 -16.04
C ASN A 734 -21.20 -13.93 -17.20
N TYR A 735 -20.24 -13.35 -17.93
CA TYR A 735 -20.51 -12.47 -19.08
C TYR A 735 -21.23 -13.18 -20.25
N ARG A 736 -20.93 -14.46 -20.50
CA ARG A 736 -21.59 -15.26 -21.55
C ARG A 736 -23.00 -15.68 -21.16
N ARG A 737 -23.19 -16.13 -19.92
CA ARG A 737 -24.51 -16.51 -19.36
C ARG A 737 -25.43 -15.31 -19.09
N LYS A 738 -24.87 -14.10 -19.08
CA LYS A 738 -25.52 -12.88 -18.54
C LYS A 738 -26.08 -13.09 -17.14
N SER A 739 -25.42 -13.95 -16.35
CA SER A 739 -25.90 -14.39 -15.04
C SER A 739 -24.77 -14.93 -14.16
N THR A 740 -24.85 -14.59 -12.87
CA THR A 740 -23.99 -15.09 -11.79
C THR A 740 -24.63 -16.23 -10.99
N VAL A 741 -25.82 -16.74 -11.37
CA VAL A 741 -26.47 -17.87 -10.68
C VAL A 741 -25.54 -19.09 -10.68
N GLY A 742 -25.17 -19.58 -9.49
CA GLY A 742 -24.21 -20.66 -9.30
C GLY A 742 -22.75 -20.22 -9.06
N TRP A 743 -22.49 -18.92 -9.02
CA TRP A 743 -21.23 -18.32 -8.56
C TRP A 743 -21.48 -17.52 -7.29
N SER A 744 -20.99 -18.03 -6.16
CA SER A 744 -21.43 -17.57 -4.84
C SER A 744 -20.83 -16.22 -4.47
N ILE A 745 -21.68 -15.21 -4.32
CA ILE A 745 -21.24 -13.86 -3.94
C ILE A 745 -20.69 -13.80 -2.51
N GLY A 746 -21.07 -14.76 -1.65
CA GLY A 746 -20.47 -14.93 -0.33
C GLY A 746 -19.00 -15.35 -0.39
N ASN A 747 -18.59 -16.15 -1.39
CA ASN A 747 -17.19 -16.50 -1.62
C ASN A 747 -16.39 -15.24 -2.00
N VAL A 748 -16.87 -14.51 -2.99
CA VAL A 748 -16.27 -13.25 -3.50
C VAL A 748 -16.06 -12.21 -2.39
N LEU A 749 -17.10 -11.95 -1.57
CA LEU A 749 -17.02 -10.94 -0.50
C LEU A 749 -16.02 -11.32 0.61
N LEU A 750 -15.75 -12.61 0.80
CA LEU A 750 -14.80 -13.12 1.79
C LEU A 750 -13.37 -13.28 1.24
N ASP A 751 -13.21 -13.61 -0.05
CA ASP A 751 -11.93 -13.60 -0.76
C ASP A 751 -11.36 -12.16 -0.80
N PHE A 752 -12.22 -11.20 -1.15
CA PHE A 752 -11.99 -9.76 -1.07
C PHE A 752 -11.54 -9.30 0.33
N ALA A 753 -12.28 -9.69 1.38
CA ALA A 753 -11.98 -9.26 2.75
C ALA A 753 -10.64 -9.83 3.23
N GLY A 754 -10.34 -11.08 2.88
CA GLY A 754 -9.03 -11.68 3.15
C GLY A 754 -7.90 -10.97 2.41
N GLY A 755 -8.07 -10.67 1.12
CA GLY A 755 -7.06 -9.95 0.34
C GLY A 755 -6.77 -8.55 0.87
N PHE A 756 -7.79 -7.81 1.27
CA PHE A 756 -7.66 -6.49 1.89
C PHE A 756 -6.92 -6.54 3.24
N PHE A 757 -7.33 -7.43 4.15
CA PHE A 757 -6.67 -7.56 5.45
C PHE A 757 -5.23 -8.13 5.34
N SER A 758 -4.94 -8.99 4.36
CA SER A 758 -3.58 -9.48 4.07
C SER A 758 -2.63 -8.31 3.71
N ILE A 759 -3.06 -7.41 2.81
CA ILE A 759 -2.30 -6.20 2.45
C ILE A 759 -2.04 -5.34 3.70
N ILE A 760 -3.07 -5.09 4.52
CA ILE A 760 -2.91 -4.28 5.75
C ILE A 760 -1.92 -4.93 6.73
N GLN A 761 -1.92 -6.26 6.88
CA GLN A 761 -0.94 -6.93 7.76
C GLN A 761 0.50 -6.63 7.31
N MET A 762 0.77 -6.72 6.01
CA MET A 762 2.11 -6.49 5.46
C MET A 762 2.57 -5.05 5.69
N LEU A 763 1.68 -4.06 5.53
CA LEU A 763 1.98 -2.65 5.83
C LEU A 763 2.27 -2.39 7.31
N VAL A 764 1.51 -3.00 8.23
CA VAL A 764 1.75 -2.87 9.68
C VAL A 764 3.07 -3.53 10.09
N ASN A 765 3.44 -4.66 9.46
CA ASN A 765 4.73 -5.32 9.71
C ASN A 765 5.91 -4.46 9.21
N GLY A 766 5.88 -4.01 7.95
CA GLY A 766 6.96 -3.19 7.39
C GLY A 766 7.23 -1.94 8.24
N TYR A 767 6.16 -1.22 8.61
CA TYR A 767 6.28 -0.07 9.50
C TYR A 767 6.84 -0.41 10.88
N ASN A 768 6.39 -1.50 11.52
CA ASN A 768 6.77 -1.83 12.90
C ASN A 768 8.19 -2.37 13.04
N TYR A 769 8.73 -3.01 12.01
CA TYR A 769 10.07 -3.63 12.03
C TYR A 769 11.13 -2.87 11.22
N ASP A 770 10.76 -1.81 10.47
CA ASP A 770 11.60 -1.19 9.41
C ASP A 770 12.05 -2.21 8.35
N ASP A 771 11.19 -3.19 8.06
CA ASP A 771 11.41 -4.26 7.09
C ASP A 771 10.37 -4.16 5.95
N TRP A 772 10.53 -3.12 5.13
CA TRP A 772 9.71 -2.90 3.93
C TRP A 772 10.13 -3.84 2.78
N ASP A 773 11.39 -4.28 2.76
CA ASP A 773 11.90 -5.29 1.82
C ASP A 773 11.06 -6.57 1.87
N SER A 774 10.69 -7.07 3.06
CA SER A 774 9.85 -8.25 3.22
C SER A 774 8.47 -8.14 2.56
N ILE A 775 7.95 -6.94 2.27
CA ILE A 775 6.68 -6.80 1.52
C ILE A 775 6.83 -7.29 0.08
N PHE A 776 8.02 -7.15 -0.51
CA PHE A 776 8.36 -7.61 -1.85
C PHE A 776 9.11 -8.96 -1.83
N GLY A 777 9.80 -9.28 -0.74
CA GLY A 777 10.41 -10.59 -0.45
C GLY A 777 9.39 -11.74 -0.37
N ASP A 778 8.14 -11.44 0.01
CA ASP A 778 6.96 -12.27 -0.27
C ASP A 778 5.95 -11.51 -1.17
N GLY A 779 6.43 -11.11 -2.35
CA GLY A 779 5.59 -10.52 -3.40
C GLY A 779 4.46 -11.44 -3.88
N ALA A 780 4.50 -12.74 -3.55
CA ALA A 780 3.37 -13.63 -3.74
C ALA A 780 2.21 -13.26 -2.80
N LYS A 781 2.43 -13.15 -1.49
CA LYS A 781 1.38 -12.80 -0.51
C LYS A 781 0.75 -11.42 -0.75
N PHE A 782 1.56 -10.42 -1.11
CA PHE A 782 1.05 -9.09 -1.52
C PHE A 782 0.23 -9.18 -2.82
N GLY A 783 0.79 -9.82 -3.85
CA GLY A 783 0.14 -9.97 -5.15
C GLY A 783 -1.13 -10.82 -5.11
N LEU A 784 -1.21 -11.81 -4.20
CA LEU A 784 -2.43 -12.57 -3.92
C LEU A 784 -3.55 -11.66 -3.41
N GLY A 785 -3.26 -10.82 -2.41
CA GLY A 785 -4.22 -9.86 -1.90
C GLY A 785 -4.69 -8.88 -2.97
N LEU A 786 -3.75 -8.32 -3.75
CA LEU A 786 -4.04 -7.38 -4.82
C LEU A 786 -4.92 -8.00 -5.93
N PHE A 787 -4.59 -9.22 -6.39
CA PHE A 787 -5.34 -9.86 -7.47
C PHE A 787 -6.70 -10.42 -7.04
N SER A 788 -6.86 -10.95 -5.80
CA SER A 788 -8.19 -11.29 -5.28
C SER A 788 -9.09 -10.06 -5.30
N VAL A 789 -8.69 -8.98 -4.61
CA VAL A 789 -9.52 -7.77 -4.48
C VAL A 789 -9.87 -7.17 -5.84
N LEU A 790 -8.94 -7.11 -6.79
CA LEU A 790 -9.18 -6.61 -8.16
C LEU A 790 -10.25 -7.42 -8.90
N PHE A 791 -10.19 -8.76 -8.84
CA PHE A 791 -11.18 -9.61 -9.52
C PHE A 791 -12.50 -9.71 -8.75
N ASP A 792 -12.47 -9.60 -7.42
CA ASP A 792 -13.68 -9.61 -6.61
C ASP A 792 -14.53 -8.35 -6.82
N VAL A 793 -13.91 -7.18 -7.01
CA VAL A 793 -14.61 -5.97 -7.49
C VAL A 793 -15.32 -6.23 -8.82
N LEU A 794 -14.68 -6.91 -9.77
CA LEU A 794 -15.30 -7.29 -11.04
C LEU A 794 -16.47 -8.27 -10.85
N PHE A 795 -16.38 -9.23 -9.91
CA PHE A 795 -17.49 -10.14 -9.62
C PHE A 795 -18.65 -9.47 -8.88
N ILE A 796 -18.37 -8.56 -7.95
CA ILE A 796 -19.36 -7.69 -7.28
C ILE A 796 -20.11 -6.87 -8.34
N PHE A 797 -19.39 -6.26 -9.28
CA PHE A 797 -19.99 -5.52 -10.40
C PHE A 797 -20.82 -6.42 -11.32
N GLN A 798 -20.33 -7.61 -11.66
CA GLN A 798 -21.09 -8.57 -12.48
C GLN A 798 -22.38 -9.04 -11.77
N HIS A 799 -22.30 -9.39 -10.49
CA HIS A 799 -23.44 -9.93 -9.73
C HIS A 799 -24.49 -8.86 -9.44
N TYR A 800 -24.09 -7.66 -9.04
CA TYR A 800 -25.00 -6.65 -8.52
C TYR A 800 -25.33 -5.49 -9.48
N VAL A 801 -24.54 -5.28 -10.54
CA VAL A 801 -24.81 -4.26 -11.56
C VAL A 801 -25.22 -4.91 -12.88
N LEU A 802 -24.34 -5.72 -13.50
CA LEU A 802 -24.59 -6.20 -14.87
C LEU A 802 -25.68 -7.28 -14.97
N TYR A 803 -25.77 -8.19 -14.00
CA TYR A 803 -26.64 -9.37 -14.06
C TYR A 803 -27.65 -9.46 -12.90
N ARG A 804 -27.94 -8.32 -12.27
CA ARG A 804 -28.84 -8.16 -11.11
C ARG A 804 -30.22 -8.80 -11.28
N GLU A 805 -30.77 -8.74 -12.49
CA GLU A 805 -32.13 -9.18 -12.83
C GLU A 805 -32.14 -10.48 -13.67
N SER A 806 -31.01 -11.20 -13.71
CA SER A 806 -30.84 -12.40 -14.53
C SER A 806 -31.56 -13.64 -13.94
N ASN A 807 -32.86 -13.76 -14.23
CA ASN A 807 -33.62 -14.99 -14.03
C ASN A 807 -33.15 -16.08 -15.01
N TYR A 808 -32.05 -16.76 -14.68
CA TYR A 808 -31.55 -17.92 -15.42
C TYR A 808 -32.51 -19.10 -15.25
N ILE A 809 -33.32 -19.37 -16.27
CA ILE A 809 -34.09 -20.61 -16.40
C ILE A 809 -33.31 -21.55 -17.32
N GLU A 810 -33.05 -22.76 -16.84
CA GLU A 810 -32.35 -23.79 -17.61
C GLU A 810 -33.35 -24.55 -18.49
N LEU A 811 -33.26 -24.36 -19.81
CA LEU A 811 -34.12 -25.05 -20.78
C LEU A 811 -33.73 -26.53 -20.88
N GLN A 812 -34.57 -27.40 -20.32
CA GLN A 812 -34.46 -28.86 -20.50
C GLN A 812 -35.22 -29.30 -21.76
N GLY A 813 -34.59 -30.13 -22.60
CA GLY A 813 -35.20 -30.74 -23.79
C GLY A 813 -34.27 -30.76 -25.02
N GLU A 814 -34.69 -31.47 -26.06
CA GLU A 814 -33.89 -31.65 -27.29
C GLU A 814 -33.70 -30.36 -28.12
N ASN A 815 -34.54 -29.34 -27.90
CA ASN A 815 -34.50 -28.06 -28.60
C ASN A 815 -33.42 -27.10 -28.05
N TYR A 816 -32.25 -27.61 -27.64
CA TYR A 816 -31.17 -26.83 -27.04
C TYR A 816 -30.36 -26.03 -28.10
N PRO A 817 -30.44 -24.68 -28.17
CA PRO A 817 -29.84 -23.90 -29.25
C PRO A 817 -28.36 -23.54 -29.03
N GLY A 818 -27.55 -24.53 -28.63
CA GLY A 818 -26.09 -24.45 -28.61
C GLY A 818 -25.47 -23.48 -27.58
N PRO A 819 -24.17 -23.16 -27.71
CA PRO A 819 -23.46 -22.29 -26.79
C PRO A 819 -23.69 -20.80 -27.14
N GLY A 820 -24.82 -20.24 -26.72
CA GLY A 820 -25.12 -18.82 -26.91
C GLY A 820 -26.58 -18.39 -26.72
N SER A 821 -27.52 -19.33 -26.66
CA SER A 821 -28.93 -19.05 -26.43
C SER A 821 -29.18 -18.54 -25.00
N VAL A 822 -29.57 -17.27 -24.87
CA VAL A 822 -30.09 -16.69 -23.63
C VAL A 822 -31.57 -16.34 -23.84
N THR A 823 -32.45 -17.20 -23.36
CA THR A 823 -33.88 -16.88 -23.22
C THR A 823 -34.12 -16.30 -21.83
N THR A 824 -34.16 -14.96 -21.73
CA THR A 824 -34.77 -14.31 -20.57
C THR A 824 -36.22 -14.73 -20.47
N ALA A 825 -36.67 -15.15 -19.28
CA ALA A 825 -38.08 -15.41 -19.04
C ALA A 825 -38.91 -14.15 -19.39
N PRO A 826 -40.07 -14.28 -20.09
CA PRO A 826 -40.95 -13.14 -20.27
C PRO A 826 -41.44 -12.62 -18.91
N PRO A 827 -41.75 -11.32 -18.76
CA PRO A 827 -42.26 -10.79 -17.51
C PRO A 827 -43.53 -11.52 -17.07
N GLN A 828 -43.61 -11.91 -15.80
CA GLN A 828 -44.86 -12.42 -15.20
C GLN A 828 -45.86 -11.26 -15.06
N GLY A 829 -46.54 -10.95 -16.17
CA GLY A 829 -47.36 -9.74 -16.31
C GLY A 829 -48.15 -9.64 -17.61
N LEU A 830 -48.41 -10.77 -18.30
CA LEU A 830 -49.33 -10.86 -19.44
C LEU A 830 -50.19 -12.12 -19.28
N SER A 831 -51.51 -11.96 -19.41
CA SER A 831 -52.49 -13.02 -19.19
C SER A 831 -53.12 -13.50 -20.50
N THR A 832 -52.53 -14.54 -21.09
CA THR A 832 -53.17 -15.62 -21.89
C THR A 832 -52.10 -16.63 -22.24
#